data_AF-A0A6A1W2J5-F1
#
_entry.id   AF-A0A6A1W2J5-F1
#
_cell.length_a   1.000
_cell.length_b   1.000
_cell.length_c   1.000
_cell.angle_alpha   90.00
_cell.angle_beta   90.00
_cell.angle_gamma   90.00
#
_symmetry.space_group_name_H-M   'P 1'
#
loop_
_entity.id
_entity.type
_entity.pdbx_description
1 polymer ?
#
loop_
_entity_poly.entity_id
_entity_poly.type
_entity_poly.pdbx_seq_one_letter_code
_entity_poly.pdbx_strand_id
1 'polypeptide(L)'
;MAATRFSILRSLRNSANPCLKMQSFRSCNSDMKLVKYVHQIHVRPLHASMNSNYHATEFQAPETLTNTHFRALGTQSLVYAQRGKTNPTTPFSPALSNLRFRSNSPLVFLSPLSSYQPWSLSFSSKADKPGEPGVPAASGASEADVSNSGLDGSEIIDKVKEAWQRTIDVATYTGQKAKEVSDELTPHVDQLLDSHPYLKNVVIPVGGTLAGTILAWVVMPRFLRRFHNAVMVAPTTIASQYLAQAWRGAFILSFIWFLYRWKTNIFTRALTAQSLEGLDRERLQALDKMSSIGLFVIGLMALAEACGVAVQSVLTVGGIGGVATAFAARDVLGNILSGLSLQFSKPFSLGDTIKAGNVEGQVVEMGLTTTSLLNAEKFPVIVPNSLFSSQVIKLVSVLVVVAFLSLRGESRKARIAGSRAGASFEYTAISCRAHSASLTDFGGVGDGQTSNTKAFQAAVDSLSQYASDGGAQLYVPAGKWLTGSFYLTSHFTLFLDKDAVLLASQDMNEWPVIKPLPSYGRGRDAPGGRYTSLIFGTNLTDVVVTGDNGTIDGQGDMWWKKFHGGKLKYTRPYLIEIMFSNNVQISSLTLLNSPNWNIHPVYSSNIVVQEITILAPVKSPNTDGINPDSCTNIRIEDCYIVSGDDCVAVKSGWDEYGIAFGWPTKQLLIRRLTCISPYSAAIALGSEMSGGIQDVRAEDIVAINTESGVRIKTAVGRGGYVKDIYVKRMSLHTMKWAFLMNGNYKAHADNHYDPNALPQIQGINYRDVVAENVSMAARFEGIAGDPFTGICMSNVTIGMAAKSKKVKWMCSDVGGITSGVTPPPCDLLPDQGPEKAAACDFPPDALPIDRVNFKKCSYRMSYA
;
A
#
# COMPACT_ATOMS: atom_id res chain seq x y z
N MET A 1 35.01 14.99 49.98
CA MET A 1 36.22 15.25 50.81
C MET A 1 37.13 14.04 50.72
N ALA A 2 38.46 14.24 50.66
CA ALA A 2 39.51 13.21 50.74
C ALA A 2 39.55 12.10 49.64
N ALA A 3 40.70 11.58 49.20
CA ALA A 3 42.06 12.14 49.27
C ALA A 3 43.06 11.44 48.31
N THR A 4 43.61 12.19 47.33
CA THR A 4 45.01 12.08 46.82
C THR A 4 45.46 10.75 46.15
N ARG A 5 46.65 10.60 45.51
CA ARG A 5 47.90 11.41 45.40
C ARG A 5 48.52 11.37 43.98
N PHE A 6 49.09 12.52 43.54
CA PHE A 6 50.37 12.71 42.79
C PHE A 6 50.57 11.96 41.44
N SER A 7 51.50 12.28 40.51
CA SER A 7 52.21 13.50 40.06
C SER A 7 53.01 13.10 38.76
N ILE A 8 53.67 13.94 37.94
CA ILE A 8 54.08 15.36 38.04
C ILE A 8 54.29 16.01 36.64
N LEU A 9 54.54 17.32 36.64
CA LEU A 9 55.19 18.26 35.69
C LEU A 9 56.01 17.73 34.48
N ARG A 10 56.24 18.49 33.39
CA ARG A 10 56.36 19.97 33.16
C ARG A 10 55.98 20.31 31.68
N SER A 11 55.20 21.37 31.35
CA SER A 11 55.61 22.78 31.10
C SER A 11 56.27 23.04 29.73
N LEU A 12 56.08 24.11 28.94
CA LEU A 12 55.19 25.32 28.82
C LEU A 12 55.43 25.89 27.36
N ARG A 13 54.82 26.95 26.76
CA ARG A 13 53.92 28.07 27.16
C ARG A 13 53.08 28.58 25.95
N ASN A 14 52.19 29.54 26.22
CA ASN A 14 51.52 30.56 25.38
C ASN A 14 52.41 31.16 24.24
N SER A 15 51.94 31.88 23.20
CA SER A 15 50.90 32.94 23.22
C SER A 15 50.46 33.49 21.84
N ALA A 16 49.24 34.06 21.79
CA ALA A 16 48.69 35.19 20.99
C ALA A 16 49.13 35.53 19.54
N ASN A 17 48.12 35.78 18.68
CA ASN A 17 48.16 36.62 17.46
C ASN A 17 48.40 38.11 17.82
N PRO A 18 48.97 38.98 16.94
CA PRO A 18 48.18 39.65 15.88
C PRO A 18 48.90 39.91 14.51
N CYS A 19 48.18 40.53 13.57
CA CYS A 19 48.50 40.73 12.14
C CYS A 19 49.17 42.09 11.80
N LEU A 20 49.97 42.21 10.72
CA LEU A 20 50.29 43.49 10.03
C LEU A 20 50.93 43.39 8.60
N LYS A 21 50.32 44.07 7.61
CA LYS A 21 50.80 44.71 6.34
C LYS A 21 51.85 44.10 5.36
N MET A 22 51.38 43.60 4.21
CA MET A 22 51.29 44.24 2.84
C MET A 22 52.48 44.96 2.12
N GLN A 23 52.51 44.86 0.77
CA GLN A 23 53.25 45.61 -0.31
C GLN A 23 54.64 45.07 -0.77
N SER A 24 55.09 45.13 -2.05
CA SER A 24 54.47 45.48 -3.38
C SER A 24 55.36 45.08 -4.62
N PHE A 25 54.93 45.46 -5.86
CA PHE A 25 55.52 45.25 -7.23
C PHE A 25 55.34 43.83 -7.85
N ARG A 26 54.83 43.61 -9.09
CA ARG A 26 55.03 44.12 -10.49
C ARG A 26 56.25 43.48 -11.21
N SER A 27 56.23 43.14 -12.52
CA SER A 27 55.20 43.19 -13.59
C SER A 27 55.71 42.51 -14.89
N CYS A 28 54.86 41.84 -15.70
CA CYS A 28 54.80 42.00 -17.19
C CYS A 28 53.66 41.20 -17.88
N ASN A 29 53.27 41.66 -19.08
CA ASN A 29 52.23 41.08 -19.95
C ASN A 29 52.81 40.43 -21.23
N SER A 30 52.02 39.57 -21.88
CA SER A 30 51.98 39.43 -23.35
C SER A 30 50.60 38.91 -23.81
N ASP A 31 50.12 39.38 -24.96
CA ASP A 31 48.70 39.37 -25.35
C ASP A 31 48.21 38.16 -26.19
N MET A 32 46.90 38.21 -26.52
CA MET A 32 46.26 37.68 -27.75
C MET A 32 45.74 36.21 -27.67
N LYS A 33 44.55 35.82 -28.18
CA LYS A 33 43.55 36.48 -29.05
C LYS A 33 42.10 36.11 -28.68
N LEU A 34 41.13 36.95 -29.04
CA LEU A 34 39.69 36.69 -28.92
C LEU A 34 39.11 36.09 -30.21
N VAL A 35 38.29 35.05 -30.12
CA VAL A 35 37.35 34.62 -31.18
C VAL A 35 36.01 34.22 -30.55
N LYS A 36 34.90 34.82 -31.01
CA LYS A 36 33.55 34.30 -30.77
C LYS A 36 33.16 33.36 -31.90
N TYR A 37 32.53 32.23 -31.60
CA TYR A 37 31.60 31.58 -32.51
C TYR A 37 30.37 31.09 -31.76
N VAL A 38 29.20 31.29 -32.37
CA VAL A 38 27.91 30.73 -31.94
C VAL A 38 27.60 29.59 -32.88
N HIS A 39 27.15 28.44 -32.37
CA HIS A 39 26.28 27.55 -33.14
C HIS A 39 25.40 26.68 -32.24
N GLN A 40 24.17 26.45 -32.71
CA GLN A 40 23.25 25.45 -32.17
C GLN A 40 23.75 24.05 -32.52
N ILE A 41 23.50 23.06 -31.65
CA ILE A 41 23.57 21.64 -31.99
C ILE A 41 22.25 20.98 -31.59
N HIS A 42 21.66 20.22 -32.51
CA HIS A 42 20.44 19.46 -32.27
C HIS A 42 20.72 18.21 -31.43
N VAL A 43 19.82 17.89 -30.51
CA VAL A 43 19.77 16.56 -29.89
C VAL A 43 19.13 15.58 -30.87
N ARG A 44 19.80 14.45 -31.16
CA ARG A 44 19.20 13.24 -31.73
C ARG A 44 19.53 12.04 -30.84
N PRO A 45 18.57 11.18 -30.49
CA PRO A 45 18.84 9.95 -29.76
C PRO A 45 19.46 8.89 -30.67
N LEU A 46 20.29 8.01 -30.11
CA LEU A 46 20.83 6.84 -30.80
C LEU A 46 20.01 5.60 -30.43
N HIS A 47 19.24 5.10 -31.39
CA HIS A 47 18.70 3.74 -31.34
C HIS A 47 19.77 2.76 -31.83
N ALA A 48 20.00 1.69 -31.07
CA ALA A 48 20.62 0.48 -31.61
C ALA A 48 19.51 -0.36 -32.29
N SER A 49 19.74 -0.77 -33.54
CA SER A 49 18.89 -1.71 -34.27
C SER A 49 19.77 -2.82 -34.81
N MET A 50 19.45 -4.07 -34.47
CA MET A 50 20.03 -5.23 -35.13
C MET A 50 19.44 -5.36 -36.53
N ASN A 51 20.29 -5.64 -37.52
CA ASN A 51 19.84 -6.15 -38.82
C ASN A 51 20.82 -7.21 -39.33
N SER A 52 20.35 -8.13 -40.16
CA SER A 52 21.03 -9.40 -40.46
C SER A 52 21.41 -9.57 -41.92
N ASN A 53 22.51 -10.31 -42.13
CA ASN A 53 23.06 -10.76 -43.43
C ASN A 53 23.62 -9.60 -44.31
N TYR A 54 24.74 -9.75 -45.03
CA TYR A 54 25.08 -10.89 -45.88
C TYR A 54 26.59 -11.03 -46.16
N HIS A 55 26.93 -12.18 -46.76
CA HIS A 55 28.16 -12.55 -47.48
C HIS A 55 29.45 -12.84 -46.69
N ALA A 56 30.06 -13.97 -47.07
CA ALA A 56 31.31 -14.49 -46.55
C ALA A 56 32.51 -14.05 -47.40
N THR A 57 33.69 -14.09 -46.80
CA THR A 57 34.92 -14.40 -47.53
C THR A 57 35.74 -15.40 -46.72
N GLU A 58 36.40 -16.30 -47.42
CA GLU A 58 37.16 -17.44 -46.91
C GLU A 58 38.65 -17.16 -47.14
N PHE A 59 39.53 -17.41 -46.16
CA PHE A 59 40.80 -18.16 -46.34
C PHE A 59 41.74 -18.18 -45.11
N GLN A 60 42.38 -19.34 -44.94
CA GLN A 60 43.71 -19.65 -44.37
C GLN A 60 44.26 -18.92 -43.11
N ALA A 61 44.64 -19.75 -42.13
CA ALA A 61 45.70 -19.47 -41.16
C ALA A 61 47.08 -19.85 -41.73
N PRO A 62 48.18 -19.43 -41.06
CA PRO A 62 49.43 -20.19 -41.05
C PRO A 62 49.85 -20.61 -39.63
N GLU A 63 50.33 -21.86 -39.49
CA GLU A 63 51.09 -22.31 -38.32
C GLU A 63 52.58 -21.99 -38.49
N THR A 64 53.29 -21.68 -37.39
CA THR A 64 54.72 -21.99 -37.16
C THR A 64 55.05 -21.64 -35.71
N LEU A 65 55.10 -22.59 -34.77
CA LEU A 65 56.14 -23.61 -34.52
C LEU A 65 57.44 -23.05 -33.90
N THR A 66 57.65 -23.33 -32.61
CA THR A 66 58.91 -23.96 -32.12
C THR A 66 58.74 -24.53 -30.71
N ASN A 67 59.48 -25.61 -30.40
CA ASN A 67 59.42 -26.32 -29.13
C ASN A 67 60.58 -25.93 -28.21
N THR A 68 60.38 -26.06 -26.90
CA THR A 68 61.45 -26.51 -25.98
C THR A 68 60.88 -27.47 -24.95
N HIS A 69 61.38 -28.71 -24.94
CA HIS A 69 61.14 -29.68 -23.87
C HIS A 69 62.17 -29.49 -22.75
N PHE A 70 61.77 -29.76 -21.50
CA PHE A 70 62.67 -30.29 -20.48
C PHE A 70 61.97 -31.43 -19.72
N ARG A 71 62.70 -32.51 -19.41
CA ARG A 71 62.16 -33.73 -18.81
C ARG A 71 63.25 -34.55 -18.13
N ALA A 72 63.27 -34.59 -16.79
CA ALA A 72 64.07 -35.54 -16.02
C ALA A 72 63.55 -35.71 -14.58
N LEU A 73 63.57 -36.97 -14.11
CA LEU A 73 63.92 -37.49 -12.76
C LEU A 73 63.64 -36.60 -11.52
N GLY A 74 63.00 -37.06 -10.43
CA GLY A 74 62.37 -38.36 -10.13
C GLY A 74 63.10 -39.18 -9.04
N THR A 75 62.49 -39.27 -7.85
CA THR A 75 62.85 -40.23 -6.77
C THR A 75 61.60 -40.57 -5.94
N GLN A 76 61.53 -41.81 -5.43
CA GLN A 76 60.49 -42.29 -4.52
C GLN A 76 60.91 -42.14 -3.06
N SER A 77 59.93 -42.11 -2.14
CA SER A 77 60.08 -42.64 -0.78
C SER A 77 58.73 -43.19 -0.29
N LEU A 78 58.68 -44.50 -0.05
CA LEU A 78 57.55 -45.19 0.59
C LEU A 78 57.97 -45.58 2.01
N VAL A 79 57.12 -45.33 3.00
CA VAL A 79 57.20 -45.97 4.32
C VAL A 79 55.84 -46.56 4.66
N TYR A 80 55.86 -47.78 5.18
CA TYR A 80 54.71 -48.65 5.36
C TYR A 80 54.46 -48.86 6.86
N ALA A 81 53.23 -48.70 7.33
CA ALA A 81 52.82 -49.09 8.68
C ALA A 81 51.40 -49.69 8.61
N GLN A 82 51.15 -50.77 9.39
CA GLN A 82 49.98 -51.63 9.20
C GLN A 82 49.09 -51.75 10.45
N ARG A 83 47.81 -52.06 10.17
CA ARG A 83 46.85 -52.84 11.00
C ARG A 83 46.39 -52.25 12.35
N GLY A 84 45.09 -51.99 12.39
CA GLY A 84 44.23 -52.24 13.55
C GLY A 84 42.86 -52.74 13.06
N LYS A 85 42.57 -54.05 13.19
CA LYS A 85 41.25 -54.64 12.86
C LYS A 85 40.56 -55.12 14.15
N THR A 86 39.36 -54.61 14.44
CA THR A 86 38.43 -55.23 15.40
C THR A 86 36.98 -55.10 14.93
N ASN A 87 36.39 -56.25 14.60
CA ASN A 87 34.98 -56.58 14.41
C ASN A 87 34.94 -58.12 14.24
N PRO A 88 33.82 -58.84 14.50
CA PRO A 88 32.48 -58.37 14.87
C PRO A 88 31.92 -59.05 16.15
N THR A 89 30.65 -58.79 16.53
CA THR A 89 29.60 -59.83 16.64
C THR A 89 28.19 -59.24 16.74
N THR A 90 27.21 -59.99 16.23
CA THR A 90 25.74 -59.78 16.24
C THR A 90 25.06 -60.76 17.22
N PRO A 91 23.71 -60.88 17.30
CA PRO A 91 22.58 -59.95 17.15
C PRO A 91 21.74 -59.89 18.46
N PHE A 92 20.52 -59.31 18.47
CA PHE A 92 19.31 -60.00 18.99
C PHE A 92 17.98 -59.21 18.80
N SER A 93 16.92 -59.97 18.56
CA SER A 93 15.47 -59.69 18.74
C SER A 93 14.78 -61.06 18.73
N PRO A 94 13.72 -61.34 19.53
CA PRO A 94 12.35 -60.93 19.16
C PRO A 94 11.34 -60.78 20.33
N ALA A 95 10.06 -60.43 20.01
CA ALA A 95 8.79 -61.02 20.52
C ALA A 95 8.48 -61.10 22.06
N LEU A 96 7.24 -61.06 22.57
CA LEU A 96 5.88 -60.71 22.07
C LEU A 96 4.91 -60.55 23.28
N SER A 97 3.86 -59.70 23.19
CA SER A 97 2.52 -59.83 23.83
C SER A 97 1.81 -58.45 23.81
N ASN A 98 0.70 -58.24 23.10
CA ASN A 98 -0.67 -58.76 23.25
C ASN A 98 -1.57 -57.91 24.16
N LEU A 99 -2.38 -57.04 23.56
CA LEU A 99 -3.81 -56.96 23.86
C LEU A 99 -4.58 -56.36 22.67
N ARG A 100 -5.66 -57.03 22.25
CA ARG A 100 -6.65 -56.54 21.27
C ARG A 100 -7.95 -56.27 22.02
N PHE A 101 -8.78 -55.35 21.56
CA PHE A 101 -10.21 -55.65 21.36
C PHE A 101 -10.78 -54.87 20.17
N ARG A 102 -12.08 -55.02 19.91
CA ARG A 102 -12.65 -55.01 18.54
C ARG A 102 -13.73 -53.94 18.35
N SER A 103 -13.93 -53.61 17.08
CA SER A 103 -15.01 -52.79 16.51
C SER A 103 -16.43 -53.12 16.98
N ASN A 104 -17.33 -52.12 16.99
CA ASN A 104 -18.42 -52.03 15.99
C ASN A 104 -19.24 -50.73 16.06
N SER A 105 -19.96 -50.44 14.96
CA SER A 105 -21.01 -49.41 14.87
C SER A 105 -22.36 -49.96 15.37
N PRO A 106 -23.43 -49.13 15.50
CA PRO A 106 -24.42 -49.13 14.40
C PRO A 106 -25.13 -47.78 14.12
N LEU A 107 -25.88 -47.76 13.01
CA LEU A 107 -26.92 -46.78 12.66
C LEU A 107 -28.32 -47.40 12.92
N VAL A 108 -29.27 -46.65 13.48
CA VAL A 108 -30.73 -46.92 13.39
C VAL A 108 -31.49 -45.58 13.27
N PHE A 109 -32.71 -45.64 12.73
CA PHE A 109 -33.55 -44.55 12.24
C PHE A 109 -34.77 -44.23 13.13
N LEU A 110 -35.55 -43.23 12.68
CA LEU A 110 -37.01 -43.01 12.90
C LEU A 110 -37.54 -42.24 14.13
N SER A 111 -38.37 -41.23 13.82
CA SER A 111 -39.40 -40.56 14.64
C SER A 111 -40.73 -41.37 14.59
N PRO A 112 -41.80 -41.03 15.36
CA PRO A 112 -42.75 -39.99 14.87
C PRO A 112 -43.63 -39.22 15.91
N LEU A 113 -44.05 -38.00 15.50
CA LEU A 113 -45.37 -37.31 15.62
C LEU A 113 -46.23 -37.25 16.91
N SER A 114 -46.76 -36.03 17.14
CA SER A 114 -48.06 -35.67 17.78
C SER A 114 -48.16 -35.81 19.32
N SER A 115 -49.01 -35.08 20.08
CA SER A 115 -50.22 -34.29 19.76
C SER A 115 -50.47 -33.10 20.71
N TYR A 116 -51.14 -32.05 20.20
CA TYR A 116 -52.15 -31.16 20.82
C TYR A 116 -51.95 -30.40 22.17
N GLN A 117 -52.25 -29.10 22.06
CA GLN A 117 -52.76 -28.10 23.02
C GLN A 117 -54.11 -28.50 23.71
N PRO A 118 -54.77 -27.66 24.55
CA PRO A 118 -54.30 -26.63 25.52
C PRO A 118 -55.09 -26.61 26.86
N TRP A 119 -54.68 -25.82 27.89
CA TRP A 119 -55.52 -24.75 28.50
C TRP A 119 -54.84 -23.94 29.63
N SER A 120 -55.53 -22.88 30.04
CA SER A 120 -55.13 -21.82 30.97
C SER A 120 -55.49 -22.10 32.44
N LEU A 121 -54.82 -21.41 33.38
CA LEU A 121 -55.51 -20.50 34.31
C LEU A 121 -54.55 -19.52 35.01
N SER A 122 -55.12 -18.45 35.56
CA SER A 122 -54.44 -17.31 36.19
C SER A 122 -54.52 -17.36 37.73
N PHE A 123 -53.56 -16.74 38.42
CA PHE A 123 -53.73 -16.29 39.81
C PHE A 123 -53.14 -14.89 40.05
N SER A 124 -53.58 -14.26 41.14
CA SER A 124 -53.34 -12.84 41.47
C SER A 124 -53.17 -12.64 42.98
N SER A 125 -52.38 -11.64 43.39
CA SER A 125 -52.30 -11.12 44.76
C SER A 125 -52.01 -9.61 44.76
N LYS A 126 -52.06 -8.97 45.94
CA LYS A 126 -52.27 -7.51 46.15
C LYS A 126 -51.16 -6.87 47.01
N ALA A 127 -51.33 -5.56 47.27
CA ALA A 127 -50.63 -4.64 48.21
C ALA A 127 -49.41 -3.89 47.61
N ASP A 128 -49.19 -2.59 47.86
CA ASP A 128 -50.03 -1.59 48.58
C ASP A 128 -49.78 -0.13 48.11
N LYS A 129 -50.54 0.84 48.66
CA LYS A 129 -50.37 2.31 48.52
C LYS A 129 -50.40 2.99 49.90
N PRO A 130 -49.82 4.20 50.03
CA PRO A 130 -50.66 5.36 50.41
C PRO A 130 -50.19 6.72 49.84
N GLY A 131 -50.98 7.79 50.03
CA GLY A 131 -50.47 9.18 50.10
C GLY A 131 -50.96 10.18 49.04
N GLU A 132 -51.92 11.03 49.42
CA GLU A 132 -52.29 12.33 48.79
C GLU A 132 -51.58 13.49 49.58
N PRO A 133 -51.74 14.82 49.33
CA PRO A 133 -52.86 15.55 48.67
C PRO A 133 -52.47 16.78 47.78
N GLY A 134 -53.45 17.58 47.33
CA GLY A 134 -53.26 19.03 47.07
C GLY A 134 -54.03 19.69 45.92
N VAL A 135 -55.13 20.41 46.23
CA VAL A 135 -55.93 21.28 45.32
C VAL A 135 -56.16 22.62 46.08
N PRO A 136 -55.90 23.83 45.52
CA PRO A 136 -56.83 24.62 44.67
C PRO A 136 -56.15 25.40 43.51
N ALA A 137 -56.77 26.01 42.49
CA ALA A 137 -58.15 26.40 42.11
C ALA A 137 -58.52 27.92 42.21
N ALA A 138 -59.44 28.34 41.32
CA ALA A 138 -60.30 29.55 41.32
C ALA A 138 -59.89 30.84 40.54
N SER A 139 -60.94 31.55 40.12
CA SER A 139 -61.07 32.89 39.48
C SER A 139 -60.74 33.03 37.96
N GLY A 140 -61.63 33.57 37.11
CA GLY A 140 -63.07 33.84 37.31
C GLY A 140 -63.71 34.80 36.27
N ALA A 141 -65.04 34.68 36.09
CA ALA A 141 -65.97 35.64 35.44
C ALA A 141 -65.77 35.95 33.92
N SER A 142 -66.78 36.33 33.12
CA SER A 142 -68.26 36.28 33.23
C SER A 142 -68.92 36.66 31.88
N GLU A 143 -70.09 36.07 31.56
CA GLU A 143 -71.21 36.67 30.76
C GLU A 143 -70.97 37.09 29.28
N ALA A 144 -71.97 37.21 28.38
CA ALA A 144 -73.27 36.54 28.26
C ALA A 144 -73.89 36.70 26.83
N ASP A 145 -74.65 35.67 26.40
CA ASP A 145 -75.94 35.70 25.66
C ASP A 145 -76.19 36.21 24.19
N VAL A 146 -77.29 35.65 23.63
CA VAL A 146 -78.22 36.16 22.56
C VAL A 146 -77.81 36.19 21.06
N SER A 147 -78.11 35.06 20.39
CA SER A 147 -78.81 34.83 19.09
C SER A 147 -78.69 35.72 17.83
N ASN A 148 -78.61 35.05 16.66
CA ASN A 148 -79.27 35.35 15.34
C ASN A 148 -79.33 36.81 14.85
N SER A 149 -78.81 37.17 13.66
CA SER A 149 -79.10 36.55 12.35
C SER A 149 -78.40 37.31 11.20
N GLY A 150 -78.43 36.77 9.98
CA GLY A 150 -78.05 37.49 8.75
C GLY A 150 -76.83 36.91 8.02
N LEU A 151 -76.85 36.96 6.68
CA LEU A 151 -75.76 36.48 5.84
C LEU A 151 -74.71 37.58 5.59
N ASP A 152 -73.44 37.24 5.71
CA ASP A 152 -72.47 37.53 4.65
C ASP A 152 -71.48 36.34 4.54
N GLY A 153 -71.22 35.88 3.31
CA GLY A 153 -70.31 34.76 3.04
C GLY A 153 -68.86 35.16 2.80
N SER A 154 -68.56 36.46 2.72
CA SER A 154 -67.24 36.97 2.34
C SER A 154 -66.24 37.04 3.51
N GLU A 155 -66.63 37.60 4.65
CA GLU A 155 -65.71 37.87 5.77
C GLU A 155 -65.12 36.60 6.42
N ILE A 156 -65.87 35.48 6.38
CA ILE A 156 -65.41 34.19 6.90
C ILE A 156 -64.24 33.65 6.07
N ILE A 157 -64.22 33.88 4.76
CA ILE A 157 -63.18 33.33 3.86
C ILE A 157 -61.82 33.99 4.14
N ASP A 158 -61.78 35.30 4.38
CA ASP A 158 -60.52 35.99 4.68
C ASP A 158 -60.06 35.79 6.13
N LYS A 159 -60.97 35.64 7.10
CA LYS A 159 -60.60 35.17 8.46
C LYS A 159 -60.06 33.74 8.45
N VAL A 160 -60.56 32.86 7.57
CA VAL A 160 -60.00 31.52 7.34
C VAL A 160 -58.61 31.60 6.67
N LYS A 161 -58.37 32.53 5.73
CA LYS A 161 -57.01 32.76 5.19
C LYS A 161 -56.03 33.24 6.27
N GLU A 162 -56.39 34.21 7.10
CA GLU A 162 -55.52 34.66 8.19
C GLU A 162 -55.20 33.53 9.17
N ALA A 163 -56.21 32.73 9.55
CA ALA A 163 -56.00 31.56 10.41
C ALA A 163 -55.10 30.50 9.74
N TRP A 164 -55.26 30.26 8.44
CA TRP A 164 -54.42 29.34 7.67
C TRP A 164 -52.98 29.82 7.59
N GLN A 165 -52.75 31.11 7.38
CA GLN A 165 -51.40 31.68 7.31
C GLN A 165 -50.70 31.64 8.67
N ARG A 166 -51.39 32.02 9.76
CA ARG A 166 -50.85 31.87 11.13
C ARG A 166 -50.61 30.41 11.51
N THR A 167 -51.31 29.45 10.89
CA THR A 167 -51.04 28.01 11.05
C THR A 167 -49.77 27.56 10.32
N ILE A 168 -49.43 28.18 9.17
CA ILE A 168 -48.16 27.94 8.45
C ILE A 168 -46.96 28.50 9.24
N ASP A 169 -47.11 29.66 9.88
CA ASP A 169 -46.03 30.28 10.67
C ASP A 169 -45.66 29.48 11.93
N VAL A 170 -46.62 28.78 12.56
CA VAL A 170 -46.35 27.88 13.69
C VAL A 170 -45.58 26.62 13.25
N ALA A 171 -45.81 26.14 12.01
CA ALA A 171 -45.08 25.00 11.46
C ALA A 171 -43.61 25.34 11.18
N THR A 172 -43.31 26.55 10.70
CA THR A 172 -41.93 27.04 10.52
C THR A 172 -41.24 27.33 11.85
N TYR A 173 -41.92 27.98 12.80
CA TYR A 173 -41.35 28.28 14.13
C TYR A 173 -40.87 27.01 14.87
N THR A 174 -41.66 25.93 14.83
CA THR A 174 -41.30 24.67 15.47
C THR A 174 -40.11 23.98 14.77
N GLY A 175 -40.07 24.03 13.43
CA GLY A 175 -38.97 23.47 12.64
C GLY A 175 -37.65 24.23 12.79
N GLN A 176 -37.70 25.57 12.83
CA GLN A 176 -36.53 26.40 13.08
C GLN A 176 -35.97 26.17 14.48
N LYS A 177 -36.80 26.14 15.53
CA LYS A 177 -36.31 25.94 16.90
C LYS A 177 -35.74 24.55 17.14
N ALA A 178 -36.31 23.51 16.51
CA ALA A 178 -35.71 22.17 16.50
C ALA A 178 -34.38 22.13 15.74
N LYS A 179 -34.23 22.94 14.68
CA LYS A 179 -32.97 23.06 13.95
C LYS A 179 -31.93 23.88 14.72
N GLU A 180 -32.30 24.98 15.36
CA GLU A 180 -31.40 25.79 16.19
C GLU A 180 -30.81 24.95 17.33
N VAL A 181 -31.64 24.20 18.05
CA VAL A 181 -31.18 23.25 19.09
C VAL A 181 -30.33 22.12 18.49
N SER A 182 -30.64 21.65 17.28
CA SER A 182 -29.79 20.67 16.58
C SER A 182 -28.41 21.25 16.24
N ASP A 183 -28.36 22.43 15.62
CA ASP A 183 -27.14 23.09 15.15
C ASP A 183 -26.27 23.56 16.34
N GLU A 184 -26.87 23.86 17.50
CA GLU A 184 -26.19 24.18 18.77
C GLU A 184 -25.61 22.93 19.47
N LEU A 185 -26.33 21.79 19.45
CA LEU A 185 -25.81 20.53 19.98
C LEU A 185 -24.84 19.80 19.02
N THR A 186 -24.93 19.99 17.71
CA THR A 186 -24.05 19.34 16.71
C THR A 186 -22.55 19.46 17.05
N PRO A 187 -21.97 20.66 17.29
CA PRO A 187 -20.54 20.76 17.61
C PRO A 187 -20.18 20.06 18.93
N HIS A 188 -21.07 20.06 19.92
CA HIS A 188 -20.87 19.35 21.20
C HIS A 188 -20.92 17.83 21.02
N VAL A 189 -21.83 17.32 20.17
CA VAL A 189 -21.96 15.90 19.83
C VAL A 189 -20.77 15.43 18.98
N ASP A 190 -20.34 16.21 17.99
CA ASP A 190 -19.14 15.89 17.20
C ASP A 190 -17.87 15.92 18.06
N GLN A 191 -17.73 16.90 18.97
CA GLN A 191 -16.63 16.92 19.95
C GLN A 191 -16.64 15.70 20.89
N LEU A 192 -17.82 15.19 21.27
CA LEU A 192 -17.95 13.95 22.04
C LEU A 192 -17.63 12.69 21.21
N LEU A 193 -18.05 12.65 19.94
CA LEU A 193 -17.82 11.52 19.03
C LEU A 193 -16.37 11.42 18.55
N ASP A 194 -15.70 12.55 18.34
CA ASP A 194 -14.30 12.60 17.92
C ASP A 194 -13.32 12.44 19.10
N SER A 195 -13.71 12.81 20.33
CA SER A 195 -12.96 12.44 21.55
C SER A 195 -13.12 10.97 21.93
N HIS A 196 -14.25 10.32 21.57
CA HIS A 196 -14.52 8.92 21.87
C HIS A 196 -15.01 8.13 20.63
N PRO A 197 -14.11 7.80 19.68
CA PRO A 197 -14.47 7.21 18.39
C PRO A 197 -15.29 5.91 18.45
N TYR A 198 -15.21 5.16 19.55
CA TYR A 198 -16.03 3.95 19.75
C TYR A 198 -17.53 4.26 19.81
N LEU A 199 -17.93 5.44 20.29
CA LEU A 199 -19.34 5.85 20.33
C LEU A 199 -19.93 5.95 18.92
N LYS A 200 -19.16 6.35 17.91
CA LYS A 200 -19.61 6.40 16.50
C LYS A 200 -20.09 5.03 16.00
N ASN A 201 -19.49 3.95 16.49
CA ASN A 201 -19.84 2.57 16.15
C ASN A 201 -20.99 1.98 16.99
N VAL A 202 -21.47 2.69 18.02
CA VAL A 202 -22.56 2.25 18.90
C VAL A 202 -23.79 3.15 18.76
N VAL A 203 -23.61 4.47 18.88
CA VAL A 203 -24.67 5.48 18.85
C VAL A 203 -25.41 5.48 17.50
N ILE A 204 -24.71 5.31 16.37
CA ILE A 204 -25.36 5.28 15.05
C ILE A 204 -26.27 4.04 14.89
N PRO A 205 -25.81 2.78 15.09
CA PRO A 205 -26.70 1.62 14.97
C PRO A 205 -27.74 1.51 16.10
N VAL A 206 -27.43 1.93 17.33
CA VAL A 206 -28.41 1.92 18.44
C VAL A 206 -29.45 3.02 18.25
N GLY A 207 -29.06 4.23 17.86
CA GLY A 207 -29.98 5.32 17.53
C GLY A 207 -30.87 4.98 16.33
N GLY A 208 -30.31 4.35 15.30
CA GLY A 208 -31.06 3.85 14.14
C GLY A 208 -32.09 2.78 14.52
N THR A 209 -31.74 1.84 15.40
CA THR A 209 -32.70 0.82 15.88
C THR A 209 -33.73 1.40 16.85
N LEU A 210 -33.40 2.36 17.71
CA LEU A 210 -34.37 3.09 18.55
C LEU A 210 -35.36 3.89 17.70
N ALA A 211 -34.88 4.67 16.73
CA ALA A 211 -35.74 5.42 15.82
C ALA A 211 -36.68 4.50 15.03
N GLY A 212 -36.14 3.39 14.48
CA GLY A 212 -36.94 2.37 13.79
C GLY A 212 -37.97 1.69 14.71
N THR A 213 -37.62 1.44 15.97
CA THR A 213 -38.53 0.84 16.96
C THR A 213 -39.65 1.80 17.36
N ILE A 214 -39.33 3.09 17.58
CA ILE A 214 -40.34 4.14 17.85
C ILE A 214 -41.28 4.29 16.64
N LEU A 215 -40.75 4.29 15.42
CA LEU A 215 -41.56 4.32 14.20
C LEU A 215 -42.50 3.11 14.13
N ALA A 216 -41.99 1.89 14.38
CA ALA A 216 -42.75 0.65 14.31
C ALA A 216 -43.80 0.49 15.42
N TRP A 217 -43.53 0.94 16.65
CA TRP A 217 -44.39 0.71 17.82
C TRP A 217 -45.25 1.91 18.22
N VAL A 218 -44.88 3.14 17.85
CA VAL A 218 -45.63 4.36 18.23
C VAL A 218 -46.32 4.99 17.03
N VAL A 219 -45.67 5.04 15.87
CA VAL A 219 -46.24 5.66 14.66
C VAL A 219 -47.10 4.66 13.89
N MET A 220 -46.58 3.46 13.60
CA MET A 220 -47.28 2.46 12.79
C MET A 220 -48.67 2.08 13.33
N PRO A 221 -48.89 1.83 14.65
CA PRO A 221 -50.22 1.49 15.14
C PRO A 221 -51.21 2.66 15.08
N ARG A 222 -50.73 3.91 15.22
CA ARG A 222 -51.55 5.11 15.06
C ARG A 222 -51.92 5.34 13.59
N PHE A 223 -51.00 5.06 12.68
CA PHE A 223 -51.24 5.12 11.23
C PHE A 223 -52.24 4.05 10.80
N LEU A 224 -52.02 2.79 11.20
CA LEU A 224 -52.93 1.67 10.93
C LEU A 224 -54.34 1.90 11.51
N ARG A 225 -54.46 2.49 12.70
CA ARG A 225 -55.77 2.83 13.29
C ARG A 225 -56.49 3.93 12.50
N ARG A 226 -55.78 4.95 12.02
CA ARG A 226 -56.35 5.98 11.10
C ARG A 226 -56.73 5.37 9.75
N PHE A 227 -55.90 4.48 9.21
CA PHE A 227 -56.16 3.79 7.94
C PHE A 227 -57.38 2.86 8.01
N HIS A 228 -57.51 2.09 9.10
CA HIS A 228 -58.68 1.25 9.36
C HIS A 228 -59.98 2.08 9.45
N ASN A 229 -59.95 3.20 10.19
CA ASN A 229 -61.09 4.11 10.27
C ASN A 229 -61.44 4.75 8.91
N ALA A 230 -60.46 5.05 8.05
CA ALA A 230 -60.70 5.57 6.70
C ALA A 230 -61.30 4.50 5.77
N VAL A 231 -60.83 3.26 5.84
CA VAL A 231 -61.36 2.12 5.05
C VAL A 231 -62.81 1.78 5.43
N MET A 232 -63.21 1.97 6.69
CA MET A 232 -64.59 1.80 7.17
C MET A 232 -65.59 2.84 6.62
N VAL A 233 -65.12 3.93 6.00
CA VAL A 233 -65.96 5.05 5.50
C VAL A 233 -65.95 5.15 3.97
N ALA A 234 -65.04 4.43 3.29
CA ALA A 234 -64.94 4.42 1.83
C ALA A 234 -65.96 3.47 1.17
N PRO A 235 -66.62 3.87 0.05
CA PRO A 235 -67.46 2.97 -0.73
C PRO A 235 -66.69 1.72 -1.21
N THR A 236 -67.30 0.55 -1.02
CA THR A 236 -66.65 -0.79 -1.16
C THR A 236 -66.18 -1.14 -2.58
N THR A 237 -66.58 -0.36 -3.59
CA THR A 237 -66.18 -0.52 -4.99
C THR A 237 -64.79 0.05 -5.30
N ILE A 238 -64.35 1.11 -4.61
CA ILE A 238 -63.04 1.75 -4.87
C ILE A 238 -61.93 1.07 -4.06
N ALA A 239 -62.20 0.75 -2.79
CA ALA A 239 -61.21 0.14 -1.91
C ALA A 239 -60.69 -1.21 -2.43
N SER A 240 -61.54 -2.02 -3.06
CA SER A 240 -61.19 -3.36 -3.54
C SER A 240 -60.16 -3.38 -4.67
N GLN A 241 -60.23 -2.43 -5.63
CA GLN A 241 -59.26 -2.33 -6.72
C GLN A 241 -57.87 -1.95 -6.21
N TYR A 242 -57.77 -0.91 -5.37
CA TYR A 242 -56.49 -0.44 -4.85
C TYR A 242 -55.89 -1.39 -3.79
N LEU A 243 -56.70 -2.06 -2.94
CA LEU A 243 -56.17 -3.11 -2.07
C LEU A 243 -55.58 -4.27 -2.87
N ALA A 244 -56.24 -4.72 -3.95
CA ALA A 244 -55.74 -5.84 -4.74
C ALA A 244 -54.38 -5.53 -5.41
N GLN A 245 -54.20 -4.31 -5.91
CA GLN A 245 -52.90 -3.85 -6.45
C GLN A 245 -51.84 -3.71 -5.35
N ALA A 246 -52.18 -3.09 -4.21
CA ALA A 246 -51.25 -2.93 -3.09
C ALA A 246 -50.79 -4.28 -2.51
N TRP A 247 -51.69 -5.27 -2.38
CA TRP A 247 -51.34 -6.63 -1.96
C TRP A 247 -50.45 -7.36 -2.97
N ARG A 248 -50.69 -7.20 -4.28
CA ARG A 248 -49.79 -7.74 -5.31
C ARG A 248 -48.39 -7.14 -5.23
N GLY A 249 -48.29 -5.81 -5.12
CA GLY A 249 -47.01 -5.12 -4.95
C GLY A 249 -46.27 -5.55 -3.66
N ALA A 250 -46.97 -5.62 -2.53
CA ALA A 250 -46.41 -6.07 -1.26
C ALA A 250 -45.93 -7.54 -1.30
N PHE A 251 -46.69 -8.43 -1.95
CA PHE A 251 -46.29 -9.83 -2.15
C PHE A 251 -45.05 -9.94 -3.03
N ILE A 252 -45.01 -9.20 -4.15
CA ILE A 252 -43.87 -9.18 -5.07
C ILE A 252 -42.61 -8.65 -4.38
N LEU A 253 -42.69 -7.52 -3.66
CA LEU A 253 -41.57 -6.99 -2.88
C LEU A 253 -41.07 -7.98 -1.82
N SER A 254 -41.99 -8.65 -1.11
CA SER A 254 -41.64 -9.68 -0.12
C SER A 254 -40.96 -10.89 -0.76
N PHE A 255 -41.41 -11.30 -1.95
CA PHE A 255 -40.85 -12.43 -2.70
C PHE A 255 -39.47 -12.11 -3.29
N ILE A 256 -39.26 -10.92 -3.85
CA ILE A 256 -37.94 -10.45 -4.31
C ILE A 256 -36.96 -10.38 -3.14
N TRP A 257 -37.39 -9.83 -2.00
CA TRP A 257 -36.58 -9.76 -0.79
C TRP A 257 -36.23 -11.16 -0.25
N PHE A 258 -37.19 -12.09 -0.26
CA PHE A 258 -36.95 -13.49 0.09
C PHE A 258 -35.92 -14.14 -0.86
N LEU A 259 -36.09 -14.02 -2.18
CA LEU A 259 -35.15 -14.57 -3.16
C LEU A 259 -33.74 -13.96 -3.01
N TYR A 260 -33.64 -12.66 -2.80
CA TYR A 260 -32.38 -11.98 -2.52
C TYR A 260 -31.71 -12.51 -1.24
N ARG A 261 -32.48 -12.68 -0.15
CA ARG A 261 -31.95 -13.18 1.13
C ARG A 261 -31.56 -14.66 1.06
N TRP A 262 -32.35 -15.48 0.37
CA TRP A 262 -32.09 -16.90 0.10
C TRP A 262 -30.80 -17.07 -0.73
N LYS A 263 -30.68 -16.31 -1.83
CA LYS A 263 -29.46 -16.22 -2.65
C LYS A 263 -28.25 -15.82 -1.81
N THR A 264 -28.35 -14.74 -1.04
CA THR A 264 -27.25 -14.27 -0.19
C THR A 264 -26.78 -15.36 0.77
N ASN A 265 -27.72 -16.10 1.40
CA ASN A 265 -27.38 -17.22 2.27
C ASN A 265 -26.69 -18.39 1.53
N ILE A 266 -27.10 -18.71 0.29
CA ILE A 266 -26.44 -19.74 -0.52
C ILE A 266 -25.01 -19.32 -0.89
N PHE A 267 -24.83 -18.12 -1.45
CA PHE A 267 -23.51 -17.61 -1.82
C PHE A 267 -22.59 -17.44 -0.60
N THR A 268 -23.11 -16.97 0.55
CA THR A 268 -22.33 -16.93 1.80
C THR A 268 -21.89 -18.33 2.22
N ARG A 269 -22.80 -19.34 2.20
CA ARG A 269 -22.44 -20.72 2.55
C ARG A 269 -21.36 -21.30 1.63
N ALA A 270 -21.49 -21.10 0.32
CA ALA A 270 -20.49 -21.53 -0.66
C ALA A 270 -19.12 -20.84 -0.40
N LEU A 271 -19.12 -19.52 -0.19
CA LEU A 271 -17.90 -18.74 0.10
C LEU A 271 -17.27 -19.04 1.48
N THR A 272 -17.98 -19.75 2.36
CA THR A 272 -17.45 -20.24 3.66
C THR A 272 -17.02 -21.71 3.64
N ALA A 273 -17.29 -22.46 2.58
CA ALA A 273 -16.78 -23.82 2.44
C ALA A 273 -15.26 -23.79 2.21
N GLN A 274 -14.49 -24.50 3.04
CA GLN A 274 -13.03 -24.40 3.12
C GLN A 274 -12.27 -25.04 1.92
N SER A 275 -12.96 -25.40 0.84
CA SER A 275 -12.45 -26.23 -0.26
C SER A 275 -12.56 -25.58 -1.64
N LEU A 276 -12.68 -24.25 -1.72
CA LEU A 276 -12.77 -23.50 -2.97
C LEU A 276 -11.50 -22.67 -3.20
N GLU A 277 -10.78 -22.98 -4.28
CA GLU A 277 -9.59 -22.24 -4.72
C GLU A 277 -9.92 -20.80 -5.14
N GLY A 278 -8.91 -19.93 -5.12
CA GLY A 278 -9.09 -18.48 -5.33
C GLY A 278 -9.81 -18.11 -6.63
N LEU A 279 -9.56 -18.86 -7.71
CA LEU A 279 -10.15 -18.60 -9.03
C LEU A 279 -11.68 -18.77 -9.04
N ASP A 280 -12.21 -19.77 -8.32
CA ASP A 280 -13.66 -19.97 -8.21
C ASP A 280 -14.31 -19.01 -7.21
N ARG A 281 -13.55 -18.51 -6.22
CA ARG A 281 -14.03 -17.48 -5.29
C ARG A 281 -14.35 -16.16 -6.01
N GLU A 282 -13.51 -15.74 -6.96
CA GLU A 282 -13.77 -14.54 -7.77
C GLU A 282 -14.95 -14.75 -8.73
N ARG A 283 -15.03 -15.92 -9.38
CA ARG A 283 -16.18 -16.31 -10.22
C ARG A 283 -17.49 -16.28 -9.44
N LEU A 284 -17.52 -16.81 -8.22
CA LEU A 284 -18.69 -16.76 -7.33
C LEU A 284 -19.08 -15.33 -6.93
N GLN A 285 -18.12 -14.44 -6.71
CA GLN A 285 -18.41 -13.01 -6.44
C GLN A 285 -18.94 -12.26 -7.67
N ALA A 286 -18.46 -12.57 -8.87
CA ALA A 286 -19.02 -12.04 -10.11
C ALA A 286 -20.47 -12.52 -10.32
N LEU A 287 -20.72 -13.82 -10.13
CA LEU A 287 -22.05 -14.42 -10.18
C LEU A 287 -23.01 -13.82 -9.14
N ASP A 288 -22.56 -13.57 -7.91
CA ASP A 288 -23.39 -12.93 -6.87
C ASP A 288 -23.80 -11.49 -7.27
N LYS A 289 -22.88 -10.71 -7.86
CA LYS A 289 -23.20 -9.36 -8.37
C LYS A 289 -24.18 -9.40 -9.54
N MET A 290 -23.92 -10.22 -10.56
CA MET A 290 -24.79 -10.33 -11.75
C MET A 290 -26.21 -10.78 -11.37
N SER A 291 -26.33 -11.78 -10.49
CA SER A 291 -27.63 -12.27 -10.01
C SER A 291 -28.38 -11.27 -9.13
N SER A 292 -27.68 -10.41 -8.38
CA SER A 292 -28.30 -9.30 -7.65
C SER A 292 -28.91 -8.25 -8.59
N ILE A 293 -28.19 -7.89 -9.66
CA ILE A 293 -28.70 -6.95 -10.69
C ILE A 293 -29.92 -7.55 -11.41
N GLY A 294 -29.85 -8.83 -11.80
CA GLY A 294 -30.98 -9.53 -12.43
C GLY A 294 -32.24 -9.54 -11.55
N LEU A 295 -32.10 -9.86 -10.26
CA LEU A 295 -33.21 -9.82 -9.29
C LEU A 295 -33.82 -8.41 -9.15
N PHE A 296 -33.01 -7.36 -9.16
CA PHE A 296 -33.50 -5.98 -9.09
C PHE A 296 -34.32 -5.61 -10.35
N VAL A 297 -33.80 -5.93 -11.54
CA VAL A 297 -34.49 -5.63 -12.82
C VAL A 297 -35.79 -6.42 -12.97
N ILE A 298 -35.78 -7.73 -12.67
CA ILE A 298 -36.99 -8.57 -12.65
C ILE A 298 -38.00 -8.02 -11.64
N GLY A 299 -37.53 -7.63 -10.45
CA GLY A 299 -38.39 -7.08 -9.39
C GLY A 299 -39.05 -5.76 -9.76
N LEU A 300 -38.33 -4.87 -10.44
CA LEU A 300 -38.85 -3.58 -10.91
C LEU A 300 -39.90 -3.77 -12.02
N MET A 301 -39.68 -4.70 -12.96
CA MET A 301 -40.68 -5.04 -13.98
C MET A 301 -41.95 -5.64 -13.36
N ALA A 302 -41.82 -6.62 -12.45
CA ALA A 302 -42.97 -7.22 -11.78
C ALA A 302 -43.76 -6.21 -10.93
N LEU A 303 -43.07 -5.26 -10.27
CA LEU A 303 -43.72 -4.19 -9.53
C LEU A 303 -44.48 -3.22 -10.45
N ALA A 304 -43.91 -2.86 -11.60
CA ALA A 304 -44.59 -2.02 -12.59
C ALA A 304 -45.89 -2.67 -13.10
N GLU A 305 -45.85 -3.98 -13.40
CA GLU A 305 -47.02 -4.75 -13.82
C GLU A 305 -48.09 -4.83 -12.71
N ALA A 306 -47.69 -5.00 -11.45
CA ALA A 306 -48.60 -4.96 -10.29
C ALA A 306 -49.24 -3.58 -10.06
N CYS A 307 -48.55 -2.50 -10.43
CA CYS A 307 -49.07 -1.14 -10.48
C CYS A 307 -49.91 -0.83 -11.74
N GLY A 308 -50.19 -1.83 -12.58
CA GLY A 308 -51.03 -1.68 -13.77
C GLY A 308 -50.31 -1.12 -15.01
N VAL A 309 -48.99 -0.95 -14.97
CA VAL A 309 -48.20 -0.58 -16.15
C VAL A 309 -48.02 -1.82 -17.00
N ALA A 310 -48.61 -1.83 -18.21
CA ALA A 310 -48.44 -2.93 -19.15
C ALA A 310 -46.98 -3.02 -19.64
N VAL A 311 -46.18 -3.89 -19.01
CA VAL A 311 -44.75 -4.07 -19.32
C VAL A 311 -44.53 -4.51 -20.77
N GLN A 312 -45.47 -5.26 -21.34
CA GLN A 312 -45.56 -5.53 -22.78
C GLN A 312 -45.46 -4.24 -23.61
N SER A 313 -46.29 -3.24 -23.32
CA SER A 313 -46.29 -1.96 -24.04
C SER A 313 -44.97 -1.20 -23.91
N VAL A 314 -44.27 -1.32 -22.78
CA VAL A 314 -42.94 -0.73 -22.58
C VAL A 314 -41.89 -1.41 -23.47
N LEU A 315 -41.95 -2.74 -23.63
CA LEU A 315 -41.16 -3.45 -24.63
C LEU A 315 -41.53 -3.04 -26.07
N THR A 316 -42.82 -2.87 -26.38
CA THR A 316 -43.27 -2.50 -27.74
C THR A 316 -42.89 -1.07 -28.13
N VAL A 317 -42.98 -0.10 -27.21
CA VAL A 317 -42.45 1.27 -27.41
C VAL A 317 -40.92 1.26 -27.50
N GLY A 318 -40.28 0.36 -26.73
CA GLY A 318 -38.88 -0.04 -26.93
C GLY A 318 -38.59 -0.67 -28.31
N GLY A 319 -39.59 -1.07 -29.08
CA GLY A 319 -39.40 -1.66 -30.42
C GLY A 319 -38.86 -0.69 -31.46
N ILE A 320 -39.08 0.63 -31.30
CA ILE A 320 -38.55 1.66 -32.23
C ILE A 320 -37.43 2.45 -31.56
N GLY A 321 -37.68 3.02 -30.37
CA GLY A 321 -36.66 3.76 -29.62
C GLY A 321 -35.53 2.88 -29.09
N GLY A 322 -35.83 1.63 -28.74
CA GLY A 322 -34.86 0.64 -28.29
C GLY A 322 -34.09 -0.02 -29.43
N VAL A 323 -34.59 -0.02 -30.68
CA VAL A 323 -33.76 -0.39 -31.84
C VAL A 323 -32.71 0.69 -32.10
N ALA A 324 -33.07 1.98 -32.08
CA ALA A 324 -32.09 3.07 -32.15
C ALA A 324 -31.08 3.01 -30.99
N THR A 325 -31.55 2.79 -29.76
CA THR A 325 -30.68 2.62 -28.59
C THR A 325 -29.81 1.36 -28.69
N ALA A 326 -30.30 0.25 -29.24
CA ALA A 326 -29.52 -0.98 -29.42
C ALA A 326 -28.47 -0.85 -30.53
N PHE A 327 -28.74 -0.09 -31.59
CA PHE A 327 -27.73 0.27 -32.59
C PHE A 327 -26.67 1.20 -31.99
N ALA A 328 -27.05 2.24 -31.24
CA ALA A 328 -26.11 3.14 -30.56
C ALA A 328 -25.28 2.43 -29.47
N ALA A 329 -25.89 1.48 -28.75
CA ALA A 329 -25.22 0.67 -27.74
C ALA A 329 -24.47 -0.55 -28.33
N ARG A 330 -24.60 -0.84 -29.63
CA ARG A 330 -24.01 -2.03 -30.27
C ARG A 330 -22.51 -2.12 -30.06
N ASP A 331 -21.81 -1.02 -30.28
CA ASP A 331 -20.35 -0.98 -30.15
C ASP A 331 -19.92 -0.94 -28.68
N VAL A 332 -20.73 -0.36 -27.79
CA VAL A 332 -20.49 -0.38 -26.33
C VAL A 332 -20.64 -1.81 -25.80
N LEU A 333 -21.74 -2.50 -26.13
CA LEU A 333 -21.98 -3.90 -25.80
C LEU A 333 -20.94 -4.83 -26.42
N GLY A 334 -20.61 -4.63 -27.70
CA GLY A 334 -19.56 -5.40 -28.39
C GLY A 334 -18.20 -5.27 -27.71
N ASN A 335 -17.84 -4.07 -27.27
CA ASN A 335 -16.62 -3.82 -26.51
C ASN A 335 -16.66 -4.43 -25.09
N ILE A 336 -17.77 -4.31 -24.36
CA ILE A 336 -17.94 -4.93 -23.02
C ILE A 336 -17.87 -6.46 -23.12
N LEU A 337 -18.59 -7.07 -24.06
CA LEU A 337 -18.60 -8.52 -24.27
C LEU A 337 -17.22 -9.02 -24.71
N SER A 338 -16.51 -8.25 -25.53
CA SER A 338 -15.14 -8.57 -25.93
C SER A 338 -14.16 -8.44 -24.76
N GLY A 339 -14.26 -7.40 -23.92
CA GLY A 339 -13.42 -7.25 -22.73
C GLY A 339 -13.65 -8.35 -21.70
N LEU A 340 -14.91 -8.74 -21.46
CA LEU A 340 -15.25 -9.92 -20.67
C LEU A 340 -14.66 -11.19 -21.29
N SER A 341 -14.78 -11.37 -22.61
CA SER A 341 -14.21 -12.52 -23.32
C SER A 341 -12.68 -12.58 -23.17
N LEU A 342 -11.97 -11.46 -23.32
CA LEU A 342 -10.53 -11.35 -23.08
C LEU A 342 -10.17 -11.70 -21.63
N GLN A 343 -10.92 -11.22 -20.64
CA GLN A 343 -10.70 -11.55 -19.22
C GLN A 343 -10.95 -13.03 -18.88
N PHE A 344 -11.94 -13.67 -19.54
CA PHE A 344 -12.26 -15.09 -19.34
C PHE A 344 -11.33 -16.05 -20.10
N SER A 345 -10.91 -15.69 -21.32
CA SER A 345 -10.11 -16.57 -22.19
C SER A 345 -8.60 -16.31 -22.13
N LYS A 346 -8.18 -15.12 -21.67
CA LYS A 346 -6.78 -14.67 -21.54
C LYS A 346 -5.88 -15.05 -22.74
N PRO A 347 -6.21 -14.60 -23.97
CA PRO A 347 -5.40 -14.89 -25.15
C PRO A 347 -4.06 -14.13 -25.16
N PHE A 348 -3.92 -13.13 -24.29
CA PHE A 348 -2.71 -12.37 -24.00
C PHE A 348 -2.81 -11.78 -22.58
N SER A 349 -1.68 -11.33 -22.04
CA SER A 349 -1.48 -10.80 -20.69
C SER A 349 -0.96 -9.35 -20.71
N LEU A 350 -0.95 -8.70 -19.55
CA LEU A 350 -0.24 -7.43 -19.38
C LEU A 350 1.26 -7.67 -19.60
N GLY A 351 1.92 -6.80 -20.37
CA GLY A 351 3.31 -6.96 -20.79
C GLY A 351 3.54 -7.69 -22.11
N ASP A 352 2.53 -8.39 -22.66
CA ASP A 352 2.65 -9.02 -23.99
C ASP A 352 2.67 -7.96 -25.09
N THR A 353 3.48 -8.16 -26.15
CA THR A 353 3.42 -7.33 -27.36
C THR A 353 2.43 -7.94 -28.34
N ILE A 354 1.35 -7.21 -28.65
CA ILE A 354 0.26 -7.69 -29.51
C ILE A 354 -0.07 -6.70 -30.62
N LYS A 355 -0.75 -7.21 -31.65
CA LYS A 355 -1.19 -6.46 -32.82
C LYS A 355 -2.71 -6.52 -32.97
N ALA A 356 -3.35 -5.37 -33.15
CA ALA A 356 -4.78 -5.23 -33.37
C ALA A 356 -5.03 -4.30 -34.57
N GLY A 357 -5.35 -4.90 -35.72
CA GLY A 357 -5.40 -4.20 -37.00
C GLY A 357 -4.06 -3.53 -37.32
N ASN A 358 -4.08 -2.19 -37.38
CA ASN A 358 -2.91 -1.38 -37.74
C ASN A 358 -2.10 -0.91 -36.52
N VAL A 359 -2.55 -1.18 -35.29
CA VAL A 359 -1.85 -0.82 -34.04
C VAL A 359 -1.08 -2.02 -33.53
N GLU A 360 0.18 -1.82 -33.16
CA GLU A 360 1.07 -2.83 -32.57
C GLU A 360 1.77 -2.22 -31.35
N GLY A 361 1.78 -2.95 -30.24
CA GLY A 361 2.31 -2.42 -28.98
C GLY A 361 2.16 -3.36 -27.79
N GLN A 362 2.78 -2.97 -26.68
CA GLN A 362 2.79 -3.74 -25.44
C GLN A 362 1.52 -3.48 -24.61
N VAL A 363 0.84 -4.52 -24.14
CA VAL A 363 -0.38 -4.36 -23.32
C VAL A 363 -0.05 -3.75 -21.96
N VAL A 364 -0.50 -2.51 -21.73
CA VAL A 364 -0.33 -1.78 -20.46
C VAL A 364 -1.53 -2.01 -19.52
N GLU A 365 -2.74 -1.98 -20.06
CA GLU A 365 -3.98 -2.09 -19.29
C GLU A 365 -5.08 -2.78 -20.12
N MET A 366 -5.81 -3.71 -19.51
CA MET A 366 -6.98 -4.37 -20.11
C MET A 366 -8.26 -3.95 -19.39
N GLY A 367 -8.87 -2.85 -19.84
CA GLY A 367 -10.15 -2.36 -19.36
C GLY A 367 -11.35 -3.16 -19.90
N LEU A 368 -12.54 -2.89 -19.36
CA LEU A 368 -13.77 -3.59 -19.76
C LEU A 368 -14.18 -3.30 -21.21
N THR A 369 -13.92 -2.08 -21.71
CA THR A 369 -14.30 -1.63 -23.08
C THR A 369 -13.12 -1.42 -24.02
N THR A 370 -11.94 -1.15 -23.48
CA THR A 370 -10.73 -0.83 -24.26
C THR A 370 -9.49 -1.42 -23.60
N THR A 371 -8.47 -1.71 -24.41
CA THR A 371 -7.16 -2.17 -24.00
C THR A 371 -6.13 -1.12 -24.43
N SER A 372 -5.25 -0.71 -23.51
CA SER A 372 -4.21 0.28 -23.76
C SER A 372 -2.93 -0.41 -24.21
N LEU A 373 -2.44 -0.08 -25.42
CA LEU A 373 -1.20 -0.60 -25.99
C LEU A 373 -0.13 0.49 -26.02
N LEU A 374 1.07 0.22 -25.53
CA LEU A 374 2.22 1.11 -25.67
C LEU A 374 2.87 0.89 -27.04
N ASN A 375 2.86 1.89 -27.92
CA ASN A 375 3.51 1.79 -29.23
C ASN A 375 5.06 1.77 -29.08
N ALA A 376 5.77 1.50 -30.18
CA ALA A 376 7.24 1.48 -30.21
C ALA A 376 7.91 2.81 -29.80
N GLU A 377 7.19 3.92 -29.84
CA GLU A 377 7.64 5.27 -29.45
C GLU A 377 7.29 5.61 -27.99
N LYS A 378 6.73 4.64 -27.23
CA LYS A 378 6.25 4.75 -25.85
C LYS A 378 5.00 5.62 -25.64
N PHE A 379 4.20 5.86 -26.67
CA PHE A 379 2.88 6.49 -26.53
C PHE A 379 1.76 5.44 -26.26
N PRO A 380 0.86 5.69 -25.29
CA PRO A 380 -0.28 4.82 -25.03
C PRO A 380 -1.39 5.04 -26.08
N VAL A 381 -1.74 3.98 -26.81
CA VAL A 381 -2.78 3.93 -27.83
C VAL A 381 -3.95 3.09 -27.30
N ILE A 382 -5.12 3.72 -27.17
CA ILE A 382 -6.32 3.06 -26.64
C ILE A 382 -7.03 2.30 -27.78
N VAL A 383 -7.13 0.98 -27.66
CA VAL A 383 -7.71 0.09 -28.67
C VAL A 383 -9.06 -0.46 -28.18
N PRO A 384 -10.18 -0.26 -28.91
CA PRO A 384 -11.46 -0.91 -28.62
C PRO A 384 -11.35 -2.44 -28.55
N ASN A 385 -11.91 -3.03 -27.48
CA ASN A 385 -11.82 -4.48 -27.22
C ASN A 385 -12.42 -5.35 -28.35
N SER A 386 -13.36 -4.83 -29.13
CA SER A 386 -13.96 -5.52 -30.29
C SER A 386 -12.97 -5.81 -31.43
N LEU A 387 -11.84 -5.10 -31.51
CA LEU A 387 -10.80 -5.33 -32.52
C LEU A 387 -10.05 -6.64 -32.28
N PHE A 388 -9.82 -7.03 -31.03
CA PHE A 388 -9.21 -8.33 -30.71
C PHE A 388 -10.19 -9.48 -30.98
N SER A 389 -11.47 -9.30 -30.61
CA SER A 389 -12.54 -10.28 -30.86
C SER A 389 -12.79 -10.56 -32.36
N SER A 390 -12.50 -9.60 -33.24
CA SER A 390 -12.74 -9.72 -34.68
C SER A 390 -11.56 -10.22 -35.51
N GLN A 391 -10.36 -10.43 -34.93
CA GLN A 391 -9.16 -10.81 -35.69
C GLN A 391 -8.52 -12.15 -35.31
N VAL A 392 -8.95 -12.82 -34.23
CA VAL A 392 -8.35 -14.08 -33.76
C VAL A 392 -9.02 -15.33 -34.37
N ILE A 393 -8.93 -15.49 -35.71
CA ILE A 393 -8.93 -16.81 -36.38
C ILE A 393 -7.92 -16.85 -37.54
N LYS A 394 -6.63 -16.60 -37.23
CA LYS A 394 -5.48 -16.98 -38.08
C LYS A 394 -4.28 -17.49 -37.28
N LEU A 395 -4.53 -18.43 -36.37
CA LEU A 395 -3.48 -19.36 -35.95
C LEU A 395 -3.41 -20.52 -36.96
N VAL A 396 -2.21 -20.98 -37.29
CA VAL A 396 -1.97 -21.88 -38.45
C VAL A 396 -2.62 -23.26 -38.26
N SER A 397 -3.69 -23.51 -39.02
CA SER A 397 -4.53 -24.71 -38.95
C SER A 397 -3.92 -25.91 -39.71
N VAL A 398 -2.84 -26.48 -39.15
CA VAL A 398 -2.18 -27.70 -39.69
C VAL A 398 -2.17 -28.87 -38.68
N LEU A 399 -2.26 -28.60 -37.37
CA LEU A 399 -1.94 -29.59 -36.32
C LEU A 399 -3.13 -30.24 -35.59
N VAL A 400 -4.25 -30.50 -36.30
CA VAL A 400 -5.45 -31.17 -35.71
C VAL A 400 -5.80 -32.50 -36.39
N VAL A 401 -5.45 -32.71 -37.66
CA VAL A 401 -5.91 -33.89 -38.43
C VAL A 401 -5.18 -35.20 -38.05
N VAL A 402 -3.96 -35.13 -37.49
CA VAL A 402 -3.16 -36.33 -37.14
C VAL A 402 -3.53 -36.92 -35.77
N ALA A 403 -4.15 -36.13 -34.88
CA ALA A 403 -4.39 -36.51 -33.49
C ALA A 403 -5.34 -37.72 -33.28
N PHE A 404 -6.13 -38.09 -34.29
CA PHE A 404 -7.07 -39.22 -34.23
C PHE A 404 -6.52 -40.56 -34.76
N LEU A 405 -5.26 -40.62 -35.24
CA LEU A 405 -4.66 -41.84 -35.80
C LEU A 405 -3.29 -42.20 -35.19
N SER A 406 -3.18 -42.19 -33.86
CA SER A 406 -2.02 -42.77 -33.14
C SER A 406 -2.35 -43.29 -31.72
N LEU A 407 -3.39 -44.11 -31.57
CA LEU A 407 -3.58 -44.92 -30.36
C LEU A 407 -2.64 -46.15 -30.36
N ARG A 408 -1.33 -45.92 -30.17
CA ARG A 408 -0.29 -46.92 -29.79
C ARG A 408 1.09 -46.28 -29.68
N GLY A 409 1.90 -46.71 -28.71
CA GLY A 409 3.37 -46.58 -28.77
C GLY A 409 4.04 -45.79 -27.66
N GLU A 410 4.62 -46.55 -26.71
CA GLU A 410 5.89 -46.27 -26.00
C GLU A 410 6.18 -44.89 -25.37
N SER A 411 6.31 -44.93 -24.04
CA SER A 411 7.09 -43.96 -23.26
C SER A 411 8.53 -43.83 -23.79
N ARG A 412 8.95 -42.60 -24.14
CA ARG A 412 10.36 -42.27 -24.39
C ARG A 412 10.76 -41.03 -23.58
N LYS A 413 11.55 -41.24 -22.53
CA LYS A 413 12.22 -40.16 -21.80
C LYS A 413 13.18 -39.44 -22.74
N ALA A 414 12.86 -38.21 -23.12
CA ALA A 414 13.79 -37.34 -23.83
C ALA A 414 14.94 -36.94 -22.89
N ARG A 415 16.08 -37.64 -22.99
CA ARG A 415 17.34 -37.17 -22.40
C ARG A 415 17.78 -35.93 -23.17
N ILE A 416 17.67 -34.76 -22.57
CA ILE A 416 18.40 -33.57 -23.03
C ILE A 416 19.87 -33.80 -22.70
N ALA A 417 20.63 -34.28 -23.68
CA ALA A 417 22.06 -34.51 -23.61
C ALA A 417 22.79 -33.45 -24.45
N GLY A 418 22.78 -32.21 -23.96
CA GLY A 418 23.52 -31.08 -24.54
C GLY A 418 24.40 -30.43 -23.48
N SER A 419 25.72 -30.43 -23.71
CA SER A 419 26.76 -29.65 -23.01
C SER A 419 26.51 -29.32 -21.52
N ARG A 420 27.05 -30.15 -20.61
CA ARG A 420 27.33 -29.75 -19.21
C ARG A 420 28.48 -28.73 -19.15
N ALA A 421 28.25 -27.52 -19.63
CA ALA A 421 29.00 -26.35 -19.20
C ALA A 421 28.34 -25.84 -17.90
N GLY A 422 29.12 -25.51 -16.87
CA GLY A 422 28.57 -24.97 -15.62
C GLY A 422 27.91 -23.62 -15.90
N ALA A 423 26.61 -23.49 -15.66
CA ALA A 423 25.92 -22.22 -15.83
C ALA A 423 26.51 -21.17 -14.87
N SER A 424 26.86 -20.01 -15.41
CA SER A 424 27.50 -18.91 -14.67
C SER A 424 26.91 -17.58 -15.10
N PHE A 425 26.53 -16.75 -14.15
CA PHE A 425 26.04 -15.40 -14.38
C PHE A 425 26.96 -14.36 -13.72
N GLU A 426 26.99 -13.15 -14.27
CA GLU A 426 27.61 -11.99 -13.64
C GLU A 426 26.57 -11.16 -12.89
N TYR A 427 26.97 -10.53 -11.79
CA TYR A 427 26.17 -9.56 -11.04
C TYR A 427 27.06 -8.47 -10.42
N THR A 428 26.47 -7.35 -10.03
CA THR A 428 27.17 -6.20 -9.42
C THR A 428 27.09 -6.24 -7.89
N ALA A 429 28.24 -6.18 -7.20
CA ALA A 429 28.26 -6.09 -5.74
C ALA A 429 29.45 -5.32 -5.16
N ILE A 430 29.28 -4.76 -3.95
CA ILE A 430 30.37 -4.13 -3.18
C ILE A 430 31.51 -5.12 -2.89
N SER A 431 31.16 -6.39 -2.72
CA SER A 431 32.06 -7.51 -2.47
C SER A 431 31.61 -8.74 -3.25
N CYS A 432 32.55 -9.40 -3.91
CA CYS A 432 32.34 -10.73 -4.48
C CYS A 432 32.66 -11.78 -3.44
N ARG A 433 31.98 -12.93 -3.51
CA ARG A 433 32.16 -14.06 -2.60
C ARG A 433 33.07 -15.10 -3.24
N ALA A 434 33.93 -15.73 -2.44
CA ALA A 434 34.79 -16.81 -2.91
C ALA A 434 34.05 -18.16 -2.90
N HIS A 435 33.12 -18.32 -1.97
CA HIS A 435 32.32 -19.53 -1.78
C HIS A 435 30.87 -19.30 -2.21
N SER A 436 30.19 -20.36 -2.67
CA SER A 436 28.79 -20.26 -3.06
C SER A 436 28.08 -21.61 -3.04
N ALA A 437 26.81 -21.64 -2.64
CA ALA A 437 25.95 -22.83 -2.69
C ALA A 437 24.51 -22.46 -3.08
N SER A 438 23.72 -23.45 -3.49
CA SER A 438 22.29 -23.29 -3.80
C SER A 438 21.42 -23.66 -2.59
N LEU A 439 20.28 -23.01 -2.43
CA LEU A 439 19.31 -23.33 -1.37
C LEU A 439 18.80 -24.79 -1.44
N THR A 440 18.81 -25.39 -2.64
CA THR A 440 18.53 -26.82 -2.87
C THR A 440 19.45 -27.75 -2.10
N ASP A 441 20.71 -27.32 -1.89
CA ASP A 441 21.78 -28.15 -1.35
C ASP A 441 21.59 -28.36 0.17
N PHE A 442 20.78 -27.48 0.78
CA PHE A 442 20.33 -27.53 2.18
C PHE A 442 18.91 -28.10 2.32
N GLY A 443 18.40 -28.76 1.28
CA GLY A 443 17.08 -29.41 1.26
C GLY A 443 15.91 -28.46 0.97
N GLY A 444 16.16 -27.27 0.42
CA GLY A 444 15.10 -26.35 0.00
C GLY A 444 14.26 -26.90 -1.15
N VAL A 445 12.97 -26.57 -1.16
CA VAL A 445 11.99 -26.98 -2.17
C VAL A 445 11.20 -25.76 -2.67
N GLY A 446 11.32 -25.47 -3.97
CA GLY A 446 10.71 -24.31 -4.64
C GLY A 446 9.27 -24.52 -5.11
N ASP A 447 8.44 -25.24 -4.34
CA ASP A 447 7.06 -25.64 -4.71
C ASP A 447 5.95 -24.66 -4.28
N GLY A 448 6.30 -23.61 -3.51
CA GLY A 448 5.38 -22.62 -2.93
C GLY A 448 4.55 -23.10 -1.74
N GLN A 449 4.82 -24.30 -1.21
CA GLN A 449 4.02 -24.96 -0.16
C GLN A 449 4.88 -25.52 0.98
N THR A 450 6.07 -26.02 0.68
CA THR A 450 7.05 -26.51 1.65
C THR A 450 7.71 -25.33 2.36
N SER A 451 7.68 -25.30 3.69
CA SER A 451 8.43 -24.29 4.46
C SER A 451 9.94 -24.53 4.35
N ASN A 452 10.63 -23.54 3.79
CA ASN A 452 12.07 -23.49 3.58
C ASN A 452 12.81 -22.83 4.74
N THR A 453 12.14 -22.39 5.80
CA THR A 453 12.73 -21.64 6.94
C THR A 453 13.95 -22.37 7.53
N LYS A 454 13.89 -23.71 7.61
CA LYS A 454 15.01 -24.55 8.07
C LYS A 454 16.14 -24.69 7.04
N ALA A 455 15.81 -24.70 5.74
CA ALA A 455 16.81 -24.75 4.67
C ALA A 455 17.58 -23.43 4.58
N PHE A 456 16.90 -22.27 4.68
CA PHE A 456 17.54 -20.96 4.78
C PHE A 456 18.44 -20.86 6.01
N GLN A 457 17.96 -21.29 7.19
CA GLN A 457 18.78 -21.28 8.41
C GLN A 457 20.03 -22.17 8.27
N ALA A 458 19.87 -23.43 7.84
CA ALA A 458 20.98 -24.35 7.63
C ALA A 458 21.97 -23.85 6.55
N ALA A 459 21.48 -23.19 5.51
CA ALA A 459 22.30 -22.56 4.48
C ALA A 459 23.15 -21.42 5.06
N VAL A 460 22.56 -20.48 5.81
CA VAL A 460 23.33 -19.37 6.40
C VAL A 460 24.31 -19.89 7.45
N ASP A 461 23.89 -20.81 8.34
CA ASP A 461 24.75 -21.39 9.36
C ASP A 461 25.97 -22.08 8.73
N SER A 462 25.75 -22.92 7.71
CA SER A 462 26.84 -23.61 7.00
C SER A 462 27.74 -22.66 6.21
N LEU A 463 27.18 -21.66 5.54
CA LEU A 463 27.95 -20.71 4.74
C LEU A 463 28.67 -19.65 5.58
N SER A 464 28.26 -19.43 6.84
CA SER A 464 28.89 -18.48 7.76
C SER A 464 30.37 -18.80 8.06
N GLN A 465 30.76 -20.08 7.98
CA GLN A 465 32.14 -20.52 8.24
C GLN A 465 33.16 -19.90 7.27
N TYR A 466 32.72 -19.47 6.08
CA TYR A 466 33.56 -18.88 5.04
C TYR A 466 33.77 -17.35 5.21
N ALA A 467 33.23 -16.73 6.26
CA ALA A 467 33.29 -15.29 6.46
C ALA A 467 34.73 -14.72 6.52
N SER A 468 35.72 -15.53 6.95
CA SER A 468 37.15 -15.16 6.94
C SER A 468 37.86 -15.36 5.61
N ASP A 469 37.25 -16.08 4.65
CA ASP A 469 37.82 -16.45 3.35
C ASP A 469 37.02 -15.82 2.20
N GLY A 470 36.88 -14.50 2.24
CA GLY A 470 36.11 -13.72 1.25
C GLY A 470 34.59 -13.82 1.34
N GLY A 471 34.06 -14.69 2.22
CA GLY A 471 32.64 -14.86 2.43
C GLY A 471 31.93 -15.72 1.39
N ALA A 472 30.62 -15.88 1.58
CA ALA A 472 29.81 -16.84 0.85
C ALA A 472 28.53 -16.25 0.22
N GLN A 473 28.13 -16.82 -0.93
CA GLN A 473 26.88 -16.54 -1.62
C GLN A 473 25.88 -17.70 -1.45
N LEU A 474 24.67 -17.39 -1.00
CA LEU A 474 23.51 -18.28 -1.10
C LEU A 474 22.71 -17.91 -2.35
N TYR A 475 22.70 -18.80 -3.32
CA TYR A 475 21.87 -18.72 -4.52
C TYR A 475 20.50 -19.35 -4.27
N VAL A 476 19.43 -18.61 -4.58
CA VAL A 476 18.05 -19.10 -4.57
C VAL A 476 17.58 -19.26 -6.02
N PRO A 477 17.46 -20.49 -6.55
CA PRO A 477 17.08 -20.74 -7.93
C PRO A 477 15.64 -20.34 -8.27
N ALA A 478 15.31 -20.36 -9.56
CA ALA A 478 13.95 -20.34 -10.08
C ALA A 478 12.99 -21.26 -9.28
N GLY A 479 11.86 -20.73 -8.83
CA GLY A 479 10.90 -21.46 -7.99
C GLY A 479 10.18 -20.59 -6.97
N LYS A 480 9.25 -21.18 -6.22
CA LYS A 480 8.48 -20.50 -5.15
C LYS A 480 8.92 -21.01 -3.78
N TRP A 481 9.52 -20.14 -2.98
CA TRP A 481 10.21 -20.52 -1.74
C TRP A 481 9.44 -19.96 -0.54
N LEU A 482 8.48 -20.74 -0.03
CA LEU A 482 7.73 -20.37 1.18
C LEU A 482 8.66 -20.41 2.39
N THR A 483 8.75 -19.32 3.17
CA THR A 483 9.59 -19.24 4.37
C THR A 483 9.04 -18.20 5.36
N GLY A 484 9.22 -18.46 6.66
CA GLY A 484 9.16 -17.43 7.69
C GLY A 484 10.50 -16.70 7.82
N SER A 485 10.69 -16.01 8.95
CA SER A 485 11.89 -15.21 9.21
C SER A 485 13.17 -16.05 9.19
N PHE A 486 14.19 -15.58 8.48
CA PHE A 486 15.55 -16.13 8.58
C PHE A 486 16.60 -15.03 8.77
N TYR A 487 17.74 -15.43 9.32
CA TYR A 487 18.78 -14.54 9.82
C TYR A 487 19.96 -14.53 8.85
N LEU A 488 20.44 -13.35 8.46
CA LEU A 488 21.67 -13.17 7.67
C LEU A 488 22.92 -13.10 8.57
N THR A 489 24.09 -13.31 7.97
CA THR A 489 25.40 -13.21 8.61
C THR A 489 26.32 -12.21 7.87
N SER A 490 27.49 -11.91 8.44
CA SER A 490 28.49 -11.03 7.83
C SER A 490 29.22 -11.69 6.65
N HIS A 491 29.77 -10.87 5.74
CA HIS A 491 30.45 -11.32 4.51
C HIS A 491 29.58 -12.26 3.66
N PHE A 492 28.29 -11.93 3.55
CA PHE A 492 27.28 -12.77 2.93
C PHE A 492 26.68 -12.11 1.69
N THR A 493 26.24 -12.93 0.72
CA THR A 493 25.40 -12.51 -0.40
C THR A 493 24.20 -13.43 -0.52
N LEU A 494 23.00 -12.93 -0.28
CA LEU A 494 21.77 -13.58 -0.73
C LEU A 494 21.51 -13.16 -2.17
N PHE A 495 21.37 -14.13 -3.08
CA PHE A 495 21.07 -13.89 -4.50
C PHE A 495 19.79 -14.62 -4.92
N LEU A 496 18.83 -13.90 -5.47
CA LEU A 496 17.59 -14.45 -6.04
C LEU A 496 17.68 -14.49 -7.57
N ASP A 497 17.46 -15.67 -8.16
CA ASP A 497 17.23 -15.80 -9.60
C ASP A 497 16.00 -14.99 -10.07
N LYS A 498 15.97 -14.60 -11.35
CA LYS A 498 14.85 -13.86 -11.96
C LYS A 498 13.48 -14.53 -11.81
N ASP A 499 13.43 -15.86 -11.78
CA ASP A 499 12.20 -16.65 -11.62
C ASP A 499 12.04 -17.15 -10.17
N ALA A 500 12.88 -16.69 -9.24
CA ALA A 500 12.74 -16.98 -7.80
C ALA A 500 11.71 -16.04 -7.16
N VAL A 501 10.79 -16.62 -6.39
CA VAL A 501 9.79 -15.90 -5.60
C VAL A 501 9.86 -16.40 -4.16
N LEU A 502 10.42 -15.60 -3.26
CA LEU A 502 10.31 -15.83 -1.82
C LEU A 502 8.88 -15.49 -1.38
N LEU A 503 8.19 -16.41 -0.72
CA LEU A 503 6.83 -16.22 -0.22
C LEU A 503 6.86 -16.17 1.31
N ALA A 504 6.45 -15.04 1.88
CA ALA A 504 6.43 -14.85 3.33
C ALA A 504 5.36 -15.72 4.01
N SER A 505 5.76 -16.56 4.97
CA SER A 505 4.87 -17.55 5.57
C SER A 505 3.66 -16.93 6.25
N GLN A 506 2.51 -17.56 6.04
CA GLN A 506 1.23 -17.17 6.64
C GLN A 506 1.02 -17.82 8.02
N ASP A 507 1.87 -18.74 8.46
CA ASP A 507 1.89 -19.20 9.85
C ASP A 507 2.65 -18.20 10.73
N MET A 508 1.94 -17.54 11.64
CA MET A 508 2.49 -16.59 12.60
C MET A 508 3.47 -17.21 13.60
N ASN A 509 3.58 -18.54 13.69
CA ASN A 509 4.59 -19.22 14.50
C ASN A 509 5.99 -19.21 13.85
N GLU A 510 6.09 -19.06 12.52
CA GLU A 510 7.38 -18.94 11.81
C GLU A 510 7.99 -17.52 11.87
N TRP A 511 7.41 -16.65 12.70
CA TRP A 511 7.87 -15.29 12.92
C TRP A 511 8.24 -15.11 14.41
N PRO A 512 9.52 -15.31 14.79
CA PRO A 512 10.00 -15.03 16.15
C PRO A 512 9.67 -13.61 16.60
N VAL A 513 9.23 -13.46 17.86
CA VAL A 513 8.88 -12.15 18.45
C VAL A 513 10.08 -11.62 19.24
N ILE A 514 10.53 -10.41 18.87
CA ILE A 514 11.63 -9.70 19.53
C ILE A 514 11.14 -8.41 20.21
N LYS A 515 12.03 -7.80 20.99
CA LYS A 515 11.75 -6.51 21.65
C LYS A 515 11.48 -5.39 20.63
N PRO A 516 10.77 -4.32 21.01
CA PRO A 516 10.72 -3.08 20.24
C PRO A 516 12.11 -2.53 19.89
N LEU A 517 12.16 -1.61 18.93
CA LEU A 517 13.35 -0.82 18.67
C LEU A 517 13.71 0.00 19.92
N PRO A 518 14.98 0.04 20.37
CA PRO A 518 15.36 0.81 21.55
C PRO A 518 15.06 2.31 21.41
N SER A 519 15.16 2.88 20.21
CA SER A 519 14.81 4.29 19.95
C SER A 519 13.30 4.56 19.85
N TYR A 520 12.44 3.57 20.09
CA TYR A 520 10.97 3.69 20.01
C TYR A 520 10.24 3.34 21.33
N GLY A 521 10.90 2.64 22.26
CA GLY A 521 10.33 2.15 23.52
C GLY A 521 9.31 1.01 23.39
N ARG A 522 8.43 1.07 22.38
CA ARG A 522 7.25 0.20 22.19
C ARG A 522 7.08 -0.27 20.75
N GLY A 523 6.23 -1.28 20.56
CA GLY A 523 5.75 -1.64 19.22
C GLY A 523 4.84 -0.56 18.58
N ARG A 524 4.84 -0.54 17.24
CA ARG A 524 4.09 0.43 16.41
C ARG A 524 2.63 0.07 16.21
N ASP A 525 2.31 -1.19 15.89
CA ASP A 525 0.91 -1.62 15.73
C ASP A 525 0.26 -1.99 17.08
N ALA A 526 1.08 -2.36 18.07
CA ALA A 526 0.64 -2.86 19.37
C ALA A 526 1.71 -2.56 20.43
N PRO A 527 1.35 -2.34 21.71
CA PRO A 527 2.31 -1.98 22.77
C PRO A 527 3.27 -3.12 23.18
N GLY A 528 3.08 -4.34 22.65
CA GLY A 528 4.01 -5.46 22.86
C GLY A 528 5.30 -5.33 22.03
N GLY A 529 6.01 -6.45 21.92
CA GLY A 529 7.13 -6.60 20.98
C GLY A 529 6.72 -6.54 19.50
N ARG A 530 7.63 -6.96 18.64
CA ARG A 530 7.47 -6.99 17.19
C ARG A 530 7.84 -8.35 16.64
N TYR A 531 7.16 -8.77 15.57
CA TYR A 531 7.63 -9.87 14.76
C TYR A 531 8.97 -9.48 14.10
N THR A 532 9.90 -10.43 14.03
CA THR A 532 11.11 -10.33 13.22
C THR A 532 10.77 -10.16 11.75
N SER A 533 11.63 -9.48 11.00
CA SER A 533 11.44 -9.27 9.56
C SER A 533 11.75 -10.55 8.77
N LEU A 534 11.20 -10.70 7.56
CA LEU A 534 11.34 -11.91 6.74
C LEU A 534 12.81 -12.23 6.47
N ILE A 535 13.55 -11.21 6.02
CA ILE A 535 15.00 -11.20 5.90
C ILE A 535 15.52 -10.27 6.98
N PHE A 536 16.15 -10.83 8.02
CA PHE A 536 16.61 -10.07 9.19
C PHE A 536 18.13 -10.18 9.38
N GLY A 537 18.76 -9.10 9.80
CA GLY A 537 20.18 -9.08 10.18
C GLY A 537 20.46 -8.12 11.32
N THR A 538 21.46 -8.41 12.17
CA THR A 538 21.88 -7.51 13.26
C THR A 538 23.37 -7.63 13.56
N ASN A 539 24.05 -6.49 13.76
CA ASN A 539 25.51 -6.41 13.98
C ASN A 539 26.35 -6.99 12.82
N LEU A 540 25.87 -6.86 11.58
CA LEU A 540 26.52 -7.46 10.41
C LEU A 540 27.52 -6.49 9.74
N THR A 541 28.47 -7.04 9.01
CA THR A 541 29.37 -6.27 8.13
C THR A 541 29.42 -6.91 6.75
N ASP A 542 29.40 -6.08 5.69
CA ASP A 542 29.56 -6.51 4.31
C ASP A 542 28.49 -7.53 3.89
N VAL A 543 27.24 -7.03 3.77
CA VAL A 543 26.05 -7.83 3.45
C VAL A 543 25.45 -7.37 2.13
N VAL A 544 25.14 -8.31 1.25
CA VAL A 544 24.49 -8.06 -0.04
C VAL A 544 23.20 -8.87 -0.12
N VAL A 545 22.09 -8.23 -0.46
CA VAL A 545 20.81 -8.86 -0.79
C VAL A 545 20.43 -8.40 -2.19
N THR A 546 20.55 -9.28 -3.18
CA THR A 546 20.43 -8.90 -4.59
C THR A 546 19.80 -10.01 -5.44
N GLY A 547 19.63 -9.79 -6.74
CA GLY A 547 19.16 -10.81 -7.68
C GLY A 547 19.23 -10.38 -9.13
N ASP A 548 18.66 -11.20 -10.02
CA ASP A 548 18.35 -10.85 -11.41
C ASP A 548 16.90 -10.33 -11.51
N ASN A 549 16.57 -9.31 -10.69
CA ASN A 549 15.20 -8.88 -10.41
C ASN A 549 14.27 -9.99 -9.83
N GLY A 550 14.84 -10.90 -9.05
CA GLY A 550 14.07 -11.89 -8.27
C GLY A 550 13.06 -11.24 -7.30
N THR A 551 12.03 -11.98 -6.93
CA THR A 551 10.85 -11.46 -6.22
C THR A 551 10.80 -11.87 -4.74
N ILE A 552 10.39 -10.94 -3.88
CA ILE A 552 10.05 -11.18 -2.46
C ILE A 552 8.60 -10.73 -2.24
N ASP A 553 7.68 -11.67 -2.03
CA ASP A 553 6.26 -11.38 -1.74
C ASP A 553 5.95 -11.56 -0.25
N GLY A 554 5.61 -10.44 0.39
CA GLY A 554 5.26 -10.36 1.80
C GLY A 554 3.91 -10.95 2.18
N GLN A 555 3.06 -11.30 1.20
CA GLN A 555 1.72 -11.87 1.40
C GLN A 555 0.91 -11.12 2.50
N GLY A 556 0.99 -9.78 2.48
CA GLY A 556 0.59 -8.90 3.58
C GLY A 556 -0.90 -8.85 3.91
N ASP A 557 -1.78 -9.36 3.04
CA ASP A 557 -3.24 -9.30 3.18
C ASP A 557 -3.76 -9.79 4.54
N MET A 558 -3.23 -10.91 5.06
CA MET A 558 -3.61 -11.40 6.38
C MET A 558 -3.24 -10.40 7.49
N TRP A 559 -2.06 -9.80 7.39
CA TRP A 559 -1.52 -8.85 8.35
C TRP A 559 -2.28 -7.53 8.34
N TRP A 560 -2.61 -6.99 7.16
CA TRP A 560 -3.44 -5.80 7.00
C TRP A 560 -4.85 -6.02 7.55
N LYS A 561 -5.45 -7.20 7.31
CA LYS A 561 -6.77 -7.58 7.89
C LYS A 561 -6.73 -7.71 9.42
N LYS A 562 -5.62 -8.21 9.99
CA LYS A 562 -5.41 -8.23 11.45
C LYS A 562 -5.22 -6.82 12.03
N PHE A 563 -4.49 -5.95 11.32
CA PHE A 563 -4.28 -4.54 11.70
C PHE A 563 -5.60 -3.77 11.76
N HIS A 564 -6.35 -3.70 10.65
CA HIS A 564 -7.63 -2.98 10.60
C HIS A 564 -8.69 -3.58 11.56
N GLY A 565 -8.58 -4.86 11.90
CA GLY A 565 -9.45 -5.52 12.87
C GLY A 565 -9.05 -5.33 14.34
N GLY A 566 -7.92 -4.65 14.65
CA GLY A 566 -7.40 -4.51 16.01
C GLY A 566 -6.90 -5.82 16.64
N LYS A 567 -6.50 -6.81 15.83
CA LYS A 567 -6.23 -8.21 16.26
C LYS A 567 -4.74 -8.54 16.39
N LEU A 568 -3.88 -7.52 16.42
CA LEU A 568 -2.43 -7.68 16.55
C LEU A 568 -2.00 -7.59 18.02
N LYS A 569 -1.27 -8.61 18.50
CA LYS A 569 -0.62 -8.61 19.82
C LYS A 569 0.75 -7.93 19.78
N TYR A 570 1.38 -7.94 18.62
CA TYR A 570 2.74 -7.48 18.34
C TYR A 570 2.77 -6.73 17.02
N THR A 571 3.77 -5.88 16.82
CA THR A 571 3.98 -5.16 15.54
C THR A 571 4.24 -6.16 14.42
N ARG A 572 3.60 -5.95 13.27
CA ARG A 572 3.77 -6.72 12.03
C ARG A 572 5.25 -6.74 11.61
N PRO A 573 5.70 -7.82 10.93
CA PRO A 573 7.07 -7.90 10.42
C PRO A 573 7.29 -6.95 9.23
N TYR A 574 8.54 -6.64 8.94
CA TYR A 574 8.96 -5.98 7.69
C TYR A 574 9.47 -7.03 6.68
N LEU A 575 9.68 -6.67 5.41
CA LEU A 575 10.33 -7.57 4.45
C LEU A 575 11.82 -7.70 4.72
N ILE A 576 12.58 -6.60 4.66
CA ILE A 576 14.03 -6.60 4.87
C ILE A 576 14.37 -5.62 5.99
N GLU A 577 15.04 -6.11 7.04
CA GLU A 577 15.51 -5.27 8.14
C GLU A 577 16.94 -5.63 8.55
N ILE A 578 17.81 -4.63 8.52
CA ILE A 578 19.23 -4.78 8.83
C ILE A 578 19.58 -3.78 9.94
N MET A 579 19.90 -4.30 11.13
CA MET A 579 20.16 -3.52 12.34
C MET A 579 21.65 -3.39 12.65
N PHE A 580 22.10 -2.27 13.22
CA PHE A 580 23.45 -2.12 13.79
C PHE A 580 24.61 -2.54 12.86
N SER A 581 24.44 -2.39 11.54
CA SER A 581 25.31 -3.02 10.53
C SER A 581 26.08 -1.99 9.69
N ASN A 582 27.14 -2.45 9.02
CA ASN A 582 27.99 -1.60 8.18
C ASN A 582 28.25 -2.24 6.80
N ASN A 583 28.33 -1.43 5.75
CA ASN A 583 28.51 -1.88 4.35
C ASN A 583 27.38 -2.81 3.91
N VAL A 584 26.21 -2.24 3.63
CA VAL A 584 24.98 -2.97 3.27
C VAL A 584 24.55 -2.61 1.85
N GLN A 585 24.33 -3.61 1.00
CA GLN A 585 23.76 -3.46 -0.34
C GLN A 585 22.43 -4.21 -0.42
N ILE A 586 21.38 -3.53 -0.89
CA ILE A 586 20.10 -4.14 -1.27
C ILE A 586 19.80 -3.68 -2.71
N SER A 587 19.81 -4.58 -3.69
CA SER A 587 19.75 -4.15 -5.10
C SER A 587 19.03 -5.09 -6.05
N SER A 588 18.51 -4.57 -7.16
CA SER A 588 18.11 -5.37 -8.33
C SER A 588 17.06 -6.45 -7.99
N LEU A 589 15.98 -6.04 -7.31
CA LEU A 589 14.93 -6.90 -6.75
C LEU A 589 13.53 -6.29 -6.86
N THR A 590 12.51 -7.17 -6.93
CA THR A 590 11.09 -6.79 -6.85
C THR A 590 10.49 -7.20 -5.50
N LEU A 591 9.91 -6.25 -4.76
CA LEU A 591 9.28 -6.44 -3.45
C LEU A 591 7.77 -6.22 -3.57
N LEU A 592 6.97 -7.22 -3.16
CA LEU A 592 5.51 -7.20 -3.26
C LEU A 592 4.86 -7.28 -1.87
N ASN A 593 3.71 -6.64 -1.71
CA ASN A 593 2.75 -6.90 -0.62
C ASN A 593 3.33 -7.00 0.81
N SER A 594 4.28 -6.17 1.22
CA SER A 594 4.85 -6.26 2.58
C SER A 594 3.77 -6.20 3.68
N PRO A 595 3.89 -6.98 4.76
CA PRO A 595 2.99 -6.89 5.91
C PRO A 595 2.98 -5.49 6.55
N ASN A 596 4.09 -4.77 6.49
CA ASN A 596 4.31 -3.41 7.02
C ASN A 596 5.39 -2.74 6.12
N TRP A 597 6.37 -2.01 6.65
CA TRP A 597 7.48 -1.44 5.85
C TRP A 597 8.22 -2.48 4.99
N ASN A 598 8.77 -2.06 3.84
CA ASN A 598 9.46 -2.96 2.91
C ASN A 598 10.96 -3.07 3.24
N ILE A 599 11.72 -1.98 3.14
CA ILE A 599 13.18 -1.94 3.38
C ILE A 599 13.49 -1.03 4.57
N HIS A 600 13.98 -1.62 5.67
CA HIS A 600 14.23 -0.94 6.95
C HIS A 600 15.68 -1.15 7.46
N PRO A 601 16.68 -0.46 6.89
CA PRO A 601 18.00 -0.36 7.51
C PRO A 601 17.91 0.57 8.73
N VAL A 602 18.35 0.09 9.90
CA VAL A 602 18.24 0.82 11.17
C VAL A 602 19.54 0.76 11.98
N TYR A 603 19.93 1.87 12.61
CA TYR A 603 21.22 2.02 13.34
C TYR A 603 22.46 1.65 12.52
N SER A 604 22.38 1.77 11.20
CA SER A 604 23.33 1.17 10.25
C SER A 604 24.02 2.22 9.39
N SER A 605 25.15 1.87 8.76
CA SER A 605 25.94 2.82 7.97
C SER A 605 26.56 2.23 6.71
N ASN A 606 26.91 3.12 5.77
CA ASN A 606 27.42 2.76 4.45
C ASN A 606 26.45 1.84 3.70
N ILE A 607 25.25 2.37 3.44
CA ILE A 607 24.11 1.63 2.90
C ILE A 607 23.84 2.06 1.45
N VAL A 608 23.69 1.12 0.53
CA VAL A 608 23.17 1.37 -0.82
C VAL A 608 21.90 0.54 -1.05
N VAL A 609 20.83 1.23 -1.46
CA VAL A 609 19.60 0.62 -1.96
C VAL A 609 19.42 1.08 -3.39
N GLN A 610 19.44 0.18 -4.38
CA GLN A 610 19.32 0.59 -5.79
C GLN A 610 18.60 -0.40 -6.71
N GLU A 611 18.05 0.07 -7.83
CA GLU A 611 17.37 -0.79 -8.82
C GLU A 611 16.22 -1.61 -8.18
N ILE A 612 15.54 -1.04 -7.18
CA ILE A 612 14.46 -1.71 -6.45
C ILE A 612 13.10 -1.32 -7.03
N THR A 613 12.29 -2.34 -7.33
CA THR A 613 10.86 -2.20 -7.60
C THR A 613 10.06 -2.58 -6.36
N ILE A 614 9.22 -1.69 -5.84
CA ILE A 614 8.31 -1.95 -4.71
C ILE A 614 6.87 -1.79 -5.19
N LEU A 615 6.04 -2.82 -5.01
CA LEU A 615 4.61 -2.81 -5.39
C LEU A 615 3.75 -3.27 -4.21
N ALA A 616 3.24 -2.31 -3.45
CA ALA A 616 2.19 -2.53 -2.46
C ALA A 616 0.84 -2.00 -2.99
N PRO A 617 -0.30 -2.67 -2.70
CA PRO A 617 -1.61 -2.11 -3.02
C PRO A 617 -1.80 -0.76 -2.33
N VAL A 618 -2.20 0.29 -3.05
CA VAL A 618 -2.26 1.69 -2.56
C VAL A 618 -3.23 1.95 -1.39
N LYS A 619 -3.86 0.92 -0.83
CA LYS A 619 -4.70 1.00 0.39
C LYS A 619 -4.20 0.08 1.51
N SER A 620 -3.02 -0.51 1.36
CA SER A 620 -2.38 -1.32 2.40
C SER A 620 -1.80 -0.40 3.49
N PRO A 621 -2.03 -0.68 4.78
CA PRO A 621 -1.63 0.21 5.87
C PRO A 621 -0.12 0.12 6.15
N ASN A 622 0.58 1.25 6.14
CA ASN A 622 1.99 1.38 6.54
C ASN A 622 2.91 0.45 5.75
N THR A 623 2.75 0.44 4.43
CA THR A 623 3.62 -0.30 3.51
C THR A 623 4.73 0.58 2.96
N ASP A 624 5.31 1.42 3.82
CA ASP A 624 6.40 2.35 3.50
C ASP A 624 7.50 1.67 2.68
N GLY A 625 8.01 2.36 1.65
CA GLY A 625 8.99 1.78 0.72
C GLY A 625 10.37 1.58 1.33
N ILE A 626 11.13 2.66 1.49
CA ILE A 626 12.49 2.62 2.04
C ILE A 626 12.58 3.53 3.26
N ASN A 627 12.97 2.95 4.40
CA ASN A 627 12.94 3.60 5.72
C ASN A 627 14.33 3.60 6.37
N PRO A 628 15.22 4.55 6.06
CA PRO A 628 16.47 4.74 6.80
C PRO A 628 16.18 5.33 8.17
N ASP A 629 16.46 4.56 9.24
CA ASP A 629 16.19 4.96 10.63
C ASP A 629 17.51 5.01 11.45
N SER A 630 17.83 6.17 12.02
CA SER A 630 19.10 6.42 12.75
C SER A 630 20.37 5.95 11.98
N CYS A 631 20.43 6.18 10.66
CA CYS A 631 21.48 5.66 9.77
C CYS A 631 22.50 6.73 9.31
N THR A 632 23.68 6.33 8.83
CA THR A 632 24.69 7.30 8.30
C THR A 632 25.30 6.87 6.97
N ASN A 633 25.43 7.81 6.03
CA ASN A 633 26.04 7.63 4.71
C ASN A 633 25.28 6.59 3.87
N ILE A 634 24.16 7.03 3.27
CA ILE A 634 23.16 6.19 2.58
C ILE A 634 22.92 6.70 1.16
N ARG A 635 22.79 5.78 0.18
CA ARG A 635 22.36 6.08 -1.19
C ARG A 635 21.10 5.27 -1.53
N ILE A 636 20.06 5.94 -1.98
CA ILE A 636 18.84 5.37 -2.57
C ILE A 636 18.80 5.80 -4.04
N GLU A 637 18.87 4.88 -4.99
CA GLU A 637 19.05 5.23 -6.41
C GLU A 637 18.31 4.30 -7.40
N ASP A 638 17.74 4.83 -8.49
CA ASP A 638 17.04 4.04 -9.53
C ASP A 638 15.89 3.16 -8.99
N CYS A 639 15.10 3.67 -8.05
CA CYS A 639 13.98 2.96 -7.44
C CYS A 639 12.62 3.33 -8.05
N TYR A 640 11.73 2.34 -8.20
CA TYR A 640 10.32 2.53 -8.58
C TYR A 640 9.42 2.02 -7.45
N ILE A 641 8.61 2.90 -6.85
CA ILE A 641 7.86 2.59 -5.63
C ILE A 641 6.38 2.93 -5.79
N VAL A 642 5.51 1.91 -5.68
CA VAL A 642 4.07 2.05 -5.45
C VAL A 642 3.79 1.64 -4.01
N SER A 643 3.34 2.59 -3.19
CA SER A 643 3.18 2.42 -1.73
C SER A 643 1.74 2.70 -1.27
N GLY A 644 1.34 2.05 -0.18
CA GLY A 644 0.13 2.42 0.56
C GLY A 644 0.36 3.52 1.61
N ASP A 645 1.62 3.81 1.92
CA ASP A 645 2.07 4.89 2.80
C ASP A 645 3.24 5.64 2.13
N ASP A 646 4.20 6.23 2.85
CA ASP A 646 5.32 6.97 2.23
C ASP A 646 6.16 6.10 1.23
N CYS A 647 6.75 6.70 0.19
CA CYS A 647 7.68 5.99 -0.69
C CYS A 647 9.10 5.90 -0.09
N VAL A 648 9.64 7.01 0.42
CA VAL A 648 10.85 7.03 1.26
C VAL A 648 10.53 7.75 2.56
N ALA A 649 10.74 7.09 3.70
CA ALA A 649 10.41 7.61 5.04
C ALA A 649 11.64 7.66 5.94
N VAL A 650 12.29 8.82 5.97
CA VAL A 650 13.50 9.07 6.75
C VAL A 650 13.14 9.24 8.23
N LYS A 651 13.79 8.48 9.12
CA LYS A 651 13.48 8.40 10.55
C LYS A 651 14.74 8.42 11.43
N SER A 652 14.57 8.61 12.72
CA SER A 652 15.64 8.55 13.73
C SER A 652 15.06 8.35 15.14
N GLY A 653 14.24 7.33 15.35
CA GLY A 653 13.58 7.12 16.66
C GLY A 653 12.49 8.13 17.03
N TRP A 654 11.82 7.87 18.16
CA TRP A 654 10.54 8.47 18.54
C TRP A 654 10.53 8.97 19.99
N ASP A 655 10.21 10.26 20.18
CA ASP A 655 10.13 10.95 21.47
C ASP A 655 11.41 10.71 22.32
N GLU A 656 11.31 10.58 23.64
CA GLU A 656 12.46 10.44 24.56
C GLU A 656 13.31 9.22 24.24
N TYR A 657 12.71 8.15 23.71
CA TYR A 657 13.45 6.97 23.27
C TYR A 657 14.39 7.33 22.10
N GLY A 658 13.94 8.17 21.17
CA GLY A 658 14.78 8.69 20.09
C GLY A 658 15.81 9.71 20.59
N ILE A 659 15.43 10.62 21.49
CA ILE A 659 16.33 11.63 22.08
C ILE A 659 17.45 10.95 22.88
N ALA A 660 17.11 10.00 23.76
CA ALA A 660 18.07 9.28 24.61
C ALA A 660 18.93 8.28 23.84
N PHE A 661 18.43 7.74 22.72
CA PHE A 661 19.26 6.95 21.80
C PHE A 661 20.22 7.84 20.99
N GLY A 662 19.76 9.04 20.58
CA GLY A 662 20.63 10.13 20.12
C GLY A 662 21.34 9.94 18.78
N TRP A 663 20.94 8.95 17.98
CA TRP A 663 21.55 8.69 16.67
C TRP A 663 20.68 9.28 15.54
N PRO A 664 21.18 10.27 14.78
CA PRO A 664 20.44 10.84 13.67
C PRO A 664 20.47 9.95 12.42
N THR A 665 19.52 10.15 11.51
CA THR A 665 19.75 9.79 10.10
C THR A 665 20.45 10.94 9.38
N LYS A 666 21.61 10.67 8.76
CA LYS A 666 22.36 11.71 8.05
C LYS A 666 23.16 11.24 6.84
N GLN A 667 23.52 12.20 5.98
CA GLN A 667 24.27 11.97 4.74
C GLN A 667 23.53 10.98 3.84
N LEU A 668 22.31 11.36 3.45
CA LEU A 668 21.39 10.54 2.67
C LEU A 668 21.23 11.14 1.27
N LEU A 669 21.69 10.43 0.24
CA LEU A 669 21.42 10.71 -1.17
C LEU A 669 20.19 9.93 -1.62
N ILE A 670 19.23 10.61 -2.26
CA ILE A 670 18.08 10.01 -2.96
C ILE A 670 18.13 10.51 -4.40
N ARG A 671 18.25 9.61 -5.39
CA ARG A 671 18.43 9.98 -6.80
C ARG A 671 17.61 9.11 -7.76
N ARG A 672 17.03 9.69 -8.81
CA ARG A 672 16.26 8.94 -9.85
C ARG A 672 15.19 8.01 -9.27
N LEU A 673 14.37 8.57 -8.36
CA LEU A 673 13.25 7.88 -7.72
C LEU A 673 11.95 8.16 -8.46
N THR A 674 11.19 7.11 -8.81
CA THR A 674 9.78 7.23 -9.22
C THR A 674 8.86 6.75 -8.08
N CYS A 675 7.87 7.57 -7.70
CA CYS A 675 6.95 7.27 -6.60
C CYS A 675 5.47 7.47 -6.96
N ILE A 676 4.64 6.52 -6.51
CA ILE A 676 3.17 6.59 -6.50
C ILE A 676 2.67 6.25 -5.09
N SER A 677 2.18 7.25 -4.35
CA SER A 677 1.56 7.08 -3.02
C SER A 677 0.33 7.99 -2.85
N PRO A 678 -0.87 7.57 -3.29
CA PRO A 678 -2.06 8.42 -3.34
C PRO A 678 -2.57 8.96 -1.99
N TYR A 679 -2.04 8.45 -0.88
CA TYR A 679 -2.44 8.81 0.49
C TYR A 679 -1.28 9.29 1.39
N SER A 680 -0.03 9.33 0.91
CA SER A 680 1.13 9.75 1.73
C SER A 680 2.21 10.50 0.90
N ALA A 681 3.48 10.50 1.33
CA ALA A 681 4.54 11.29 0.69
C ALA A 681 5.40 10.53 -0.34
N ALA A 682 6.02 11.26 -1.28
CA ALA A 682 7.14 10.72 -2.04
C ALA A 682 8.44 10.69 -1.22
N ILE A 683 8.73 11.78 -0.50
CA ILE A 683 9.78 11.82 0.52
C ILE A 683 9.19 12.37 1.81
N ALA A 684 9.15 11.55 2.85
CA ALA A 684 8.77 11.93 4.20
C ALA A 684 10.00 12.01 5.12
N LEU A 685 10.03 13.06 5.94
CA LEU A 685 10.95 13.23 7.05
C LEU A 685 10.11 13.14 8.34
N GLY A 686 10.34 12.10 9.14
CA GLY A 686 9.56 11.79 10.34
C GLY A 686 8.37 10.81 10.12
N SER A 687 7.40 10.73 11.02
CA SER A 687 7.24 11.59 12.22
C SER A 687 8.25 11.29 13.32
N GLU A 688 8.91 10.15 13.22
CA GLU A 688 9.88 9.63 14.19
C GLU A 688 11.24 10.20 13.82
N MET A 689 11.55 11.42 14.26
CA MET A 689 12.75 12.19 13.91
C MET A 689 13.55 12.70 15.13
N SER A 690 13.37 12.05 16.28
CA SER A 690 13.78 12.58 17.59
C SER A 690 15.29 12.53 17.87
N GLY A 691 16.01 11.55 17.29
CA GLY A 691 17.48 11.53 17.24
C GLY A 691 18.10 12.49 16.21
N GLY A 692 17.29 13.10 15.34
CA GLY A 692 17.68 14.08 14.33
C GLY A 692 17.74 13.55 12.88
N ILE A 693 17.42 14.42 11.92
CA ILE A 693 17.61 14.19 10.48
C ILE A 693 18.44 15.34 9.90
N GLN A 694 19.55 15.04 9.21
CA GLN A 694 20.48 16.05 8.67
C GLN A 694 21.09 15.65 7.31
N ASP A 695 21.37 16.62 6.43
CA ASP A 695 22.12 16.40 5.18
C ASP A 695 21.44 15.34 4.29
N VAL A 696 20.19 15.64 3.93
CA VAL A 696 19.37 14.84 3.01
C VAL A 696 19.33 15.53 1.66
N ARG A 697 19.87 14.88 0.63
CA ARG A 697 20.04 15.40 -0.73
C ARG A 697 19.20 14.58 -1.69
N ALA A 698 18.12 15.15 -2.19
CA ALA A 698 17.19 14.51 -3.11
C ALA A 698 17.25 15.16 -4.50
N GLU A 699 17.54 14.38 -5.55
CA GLU A 699 17.53 14.89 -6.93
C GLU A 699 16.96 13.93 -7.99
N ASP A 700 16.47 14.48 -9.11
CA ASP A 700 15.83 13.73 -10.20
C ASP A 700 14.66 12.85 -9.69
N ILE A 701 13.75 13.46 -8.93
CA ILE A 701 12.63 12.75 -8.29
C ILE A 701 11.34 12.97 -9.07
N VAL A 702 10.64 11.89 -9.43
CA VAL A 702 9.35 11.92 -10.13
C VAL A 702 8.25 11.36 -9.21
N ALA A 703 7.25 12.17 -8.86
CA ALA A 703 6.08 11.71 -8.10
C ALA A 703 4.80 11.84 -8.93
N ILE A 704 4.01 10.77 -8.99
CA ILE A 704 2.82 10.65 -9.83
C ILE A 704 1.64 10.21 -8.97
N ASN A 705 0.54 10.98 -8.98
CA ASN A 705 -0.69 10.69 -8.24
C ASN A 705 -0.41 10.39 -6.74
N THR A 706 0.33 11.28 -6.09
CA THR A 706 0.81 11.15 -4.71
C THR A 706 0.15 12.20 -3.80
N GLU A 707 -0.07 11.96 -2.50
CA GLU A 707 -0.72 12.97 -1.64
C GLU A 707 0.17 14.22 -1.50
N SER A 708 1.48 14.01 -1.27
CA SER A 708 2.47 15.09 -1.08
C SER A 708 3.83 14.78 -1.71
N GLY A 709 4.46 15.76 -2.34
CA GLY A 709 5.83 15.61 -2.87
C GLY A 709 6.85 15.41 -1.74
N VAL A 710 7.15 16.49 -1.01
CA VAL A 710 8.03 16.43 0.18
C VAL A 710 7.23 16.78 1.43
N ARG A 711 7.35 15.93 2.47
CA ARG A 711 6.55 15.99 3.69
C ARG A 711 7.42 15.98 4.96
N ILE A 712 7.30 17.01 5.80
CA ILE A 712 7.90 17.02 7.15
C ILE A 712 6.79 16.79 8.19
N LYS A 713 7.00 15.81 9.07
CA LYS A 713 6.06 15.40 10.13
C LYS A 713 6.76 15.54 11.48
N THR A 714 6.25 16.37 12.39
CA THR A 714 6.78 16.47 13.76
C THR A 714 5.72 16.97 14.76
N ALA A 715 6.04 17.00 16.04
CA ALA A 715 5.19 17.49 17.12
C ALA A 715 6.03 18.07 18.27
N VAL A 716 5.42 18.96 19.07
CA VAL A 716 5.90 19.27 20.43
C VAL A 716 6.04 17.95 21.19
N GLY A 717 7.19 17.70 21.82
CA GLY A 717 7.51 16.41 22.44
C GLY A 717 8.47 15.54 21.64
N ARG A 718 8.71 15.86 20.35
CA ARG A 718 9.70 15.11 19.55
C ARG A 718 11.14 15.45 19.89
N GLY A 719 11.43 16.68 20.31
CA GLY A 719 12.79 17.21 20.33
C GLY A 719 13.50 17.01 18.99
N GLY A 720 14.83 16.83 19.03
CA GLY A 720 15.63 16.54 17.84
C GLY A 720 15.63 17.68 16.82
N TYR A 721 15.81 17.34 15.54
CA TYR A 721 15.87 18.31 14.44
C TYR A 721 15.55 17.66 13.09
N VAL A 722 15.13 18.48 12.13
CA VAL A 722 15.16 18.15 10.69
C VAL A 722 15.79 19.33 9.97
N LYS A 723 17.01 19.16 9.46
CA LYS A 723 17.79 20.27 8.90
C LYS A 723 18.71 19.89 7.75
N ASP A 724 19.25 20.90 7.08
CA ASP A 724 20.17 20.75 5.95
C ASP A 724 19.56 19.81 4.89
N ILE A 725 18.33 20.14 4.47
CA ILE A 725 17.54 19.37 3.51
C ILE A 725 17.62 20.07 2.16
N TYR A 726 17.94 19.33 1.11
CA TYR A 726 18.17 19.85 -0.23
C TYR A 726 17.43 19.02 -1.27
N VAL A 727 16.51 19.65 -2.00
CA VAL A 727 15.68 19.00 -3.03
C VAL A 727 15.86 19.75 -4.34
N LYS A 728 16.29 19.06 -5.41
CA LYS A 728 16.59 19.68 -6.71
C LYS A 728 16.07 18.83 -7.89
N ARG A 729 15.55 19.46 -8.96
CA ARG A 729 15.04 18.74 -10.16
C ARG A 729 13.96 17.72 -9.78
N MET A 730 12.82 18.21 -9.31
CA MET A 730 11.68 17.37 -8.91
C MET A 730 10.48 17.62 -9.83
N SER A 731 9.94 16.54 -10.40
CA SER A 731 8.76 16.55 -11.28
C SER A 731 7.56 15.93 -10.56
N LEU A 732 6.46 16.67 -10.52
CA LEU A 732 5.35 16.44 -9.59
C LEU A 732 3.99 16.44 -10.32
N HIS A 733 3.46 15.27 -10.67
CA HIS A 733 2.24 15.15 -11.49
C HIS A 733 1.03 14.69 -10.67
N THR A 734 0.02 15.54 -10.52
CA THR A 734 -1.24 15.31 -9.77
C THR A 734 -1.04 15.02 -8.27
N MET A 735 -1.38 16.00 -7.43
CA MET A 735 -1.30 15.84 -5.97
C MET A 735 -2.20 16.78 -5.18
N LYS A 736 -2.32 16.48 -3.88
CA LYS A 736 -3.04 17.30 -2.90
C LYS A 736 -2.19 18.50 -2.44
N TRP A 737 -0.89 18.28 -2.24
CA TRP A 737 0.12 19.28 -1.88
C TRP A 737 1.44 19.05 -2.62
N ALA A 738 2.12 20.09 -3.13
CA ALA A 738 3.50 19.90 -3.60
C ALA A 738 4.45 19.73 -2.40
N PHE A 739 4.27 20.58 -1.38
CA PHE A 739 5.04 20.54 -0.14
C PHE A 739 4.12 20.58 1.09
N LEU A 740 4.45 19.81 2.13
CA LEU A 740 3.66 19.69 3.35
C LEU A 740 4.57 19.67 4.59
N MET A 741 4.40 20.63 5.51
CA MET A 741 5.02 20.60 6.84
C MET A 741 3.91 20.67 7.89
N ASN A 742 3.98 19.81 8.90
CA ASN A 742 3.02 19.75 10.00
C ASN A 742 3.76 19.52 11.33
N GLY A 743 3.81 20.57 12.17
CA GLY A 743 4.31 20.57 13.55
C GLY A 743 3.31 20.12 14.62
N ASN A 744 2.15 19.61 14.23
CA ASN A 744 1.09 19.11 15.12
C ASN A 744 0.74 17.65 14.76
N TYR A 745 1.76 16.80 14.59
CA TYR A 745 1.60 15.38 14.28
C TYR A 745 1.38 14.55 15.57
N LYS A 746 0.17 14.66 16.14
CA LYS A 746 -0.29 14.20 17.48
C LYS A 746 -0.06 12.73 17.92
N ALA A 747 0.69 11.92 17.18
CA ALA A 747 1.06 10.58 17.61
C ALA A 747 2.29 10.64 18.52
N HIS A 748 2.24 10.02 19.70
CA HIS A 748 3.38 9.87 20.62
C HIS A 748 3.57 8.41 21.03
N ALA A 749 4.78 8.07 21.47
CA ALA A 749 5.10 6.71 21.92
C ALA A 749 4.22 6.34 23.12
N ASP A 750 4.22 7.18 24.15
CA ASP A 750 3.26 7.11 25.26
C ASP A 750 3.00 8.51 25.83
N ASN A 751 2.72 8.62 27.14
CA ASN A 751 2.39 9.87 27.81
C ASN A 751 3.55 10.45 28.65
N HIS A 752 4.75 9.87 28.57
CA HIS A 752 5.92 10.32 29.34
C HIS A 752 6.72 11.43 28.65
N TYR A 753 6.26 11.91 27.50
CA TYR A 753 7.03 12.84 26.70
C TYR A 753 7.15 14.24 27.29
N ASP A 754 8.30 14.88 27.10
CA ASP A 754 8.57 16.22 27.58
C ASP A 754 7.83 17.25 26.70
N PRO A 755 6.80 17.95 27.20
CA PRO A 755 6.09 18.96 26.41
C PRO A 755 6.95 20.20 26.09
N ASN A 756 8.18 20.28 26.61
CA ASN A 756 9.16 21.31 26.28
C ASN A 756 10.16 20.87 25.20
N ALA A 757 10.16 19.59 24.78
CA ALA A 757 11.05 19.06 23.75
C ALA A 757 10.60 19.50 22.35
N LEU A 758 11.00 20.72 21.97
CA LEU A 758 10.68 21.36 20.71
C LEU A 758 11.62 20.91 19.56
N PRO A 759 11.09 20.60 18.36
CA PRO A 759 11.86 20.07 17.24
C PRO A 759 12.42 21.16 16.31
N GLN A 760 13.75 21.32 16.25
CA GLN A 760 14.38 22.32 15.37
C GLN A 760 14.24 21.95 13.89
N ILE A 761 13.31 22.59 13.17
CA ILE A 761 13.16 22.46 11.71
C ILE A 761 13.80 23.68 11.03
N GLN A 762 14.94 23.47 10.35
CA GLN A 762 15.74 24.58 9.80
C GLN A 762 16.47 24.24 8.50
N GLY A 763 16.49 25.16 7.52
CA GLY A 763 17.35 25.00 6.33
C GLY A 763 16.79 23.99 5.34
N ILE A 764 15.58 24.25 4.84
CA ILE A 764 14.83 23.37 3.94
C ILE A 764 14.80 23.98 2.54
N ASN A 765 15.55 23.40 1.61
CA ASN A 765 15.84 23.98 0.30
C ASN A 765 15.11 23.21 -0.82
N TYR A 766 14.35 23.94 -1.63
CA TYR A 766 13.64 23.45 -2.80
C TYR A 766 14.08 24.21 -4.06
N ARG A 767 14.59 23.49 -5.06
CA ARG A 767 15.12 24.10 -6.29
C ARG A 767 14.69 23.36 -7.54
N ASP A 768 14.43 24.09 -8.62
CA ASP A 768 14.17 23.51 -9.95
C ASP A 768 13.00 22.47 -9.90
N VAL A 769 11.89 22.87 -9.26
CA VAL A 769 10.72 21.99 -9.04
C VAL A 769 9.57 22.38 -9.95
N VAL A 770 9.04 21.41 -10.71
CA VAL A 770 7.90 21.60 -11.61
C VAL A 770 6.77 20.67 -11.18
N ALA A 771 5.62 21.24 -10.87
CA ALA A 771 4.43 20.52 -10.44
C ALA A 771 3.21 20.86 -11.28
N GLU A 772 2.31 19.90 -11.44
CA GLU A 772 1.15 19.96 -12.32
C GLU A 772 -0.09 19.35 -11.65
N ASN A 773 -1.27 19.87 -11.98
CA ASN A 773 -2.56 19.42 -11.45
C ASN A 773 -2.58 19.36 -9.90
N VAL A 774 -2.03 20.39 -9.25
CA VAL A 774 -1.87 20.43 -7.78
C VAL A 774 -3.08 21.08 -7.10
N SER A 775 -3.62 20.47 -6.05
CA SER A 775 -4.82 20.97 -5.36
C SER A 775 -4.57 22.18 -4.45
N MET A 776 -3.37 22.28 -3.88
CA MET A 776 -2.88 23.32 -2.97
C MET A 776 -1.35 23.35 -3.09
N ALA A 777 -0.73 24.51 -3.33
CA ALA A 777 0.71 24.59 -3.60
C ALA A 777 1.54 24.06 -2.43
N ALA A 778 1.36 24.64 -1.23
CA ALA A 778 1.91 24.08 -0.01
C ALA A 778 1.00 24.31 1.21
N ARG A 779 1.22 23.49 2.23
CA ARG A 779 0.71 23.66 3.59
C ARG A 779 1.91 23.58 4.53
N PHE A 780 2.27 24.71 5.14
CA PHE A 780 3.38 24.84 6.05
C PHE A 780 2.88 25.31 7.41
N GLU A 781 2.74 24.38 8.35
CA GLU A 781 2.32 24.64 9.72
C GLU A 781 3.49 24.27 10.65
N GLY A 782 4.16 25.30 11.19
CA GLY A 782 5.17 25.16 12.23
C GLY A 782 4.55 24.95 13.62
N ILE A 783 5.29 25.34 14.66
CA ILE A 783 4.83 25.30 16.05
C ILE A 783 4.73 26.73 16.57
N ALA A 784 3.62 27.05 17.25
CA ALA A 784 3.39 28.39 17.79
C ALA A 784 4.46 28.75 18.82
N GLY A 785 5.27 29.77 18.50
CA GLY A 785 6.42 30.19 19.30
C GLY A 785 7.76 29.50 18.98
N ASP A 786 7.75 28.44 18.16
CA ASP A 786 8.94 27.74 17.65
C ASP A 786 8.81 27.53 16.12
N PRO A 787 9.05 28.60 15.33
CA PRO A 787 8.74 28.58 13.91
C PRO A 787 9.76 27.79 13.08
N PHE A 788 9.30 27.15 12.00
CA PHE A 788 10.20 26.42 11.09
C PHE A 788 10.91 27.43 10.18
N THR A 789 12.24 27.48 10.22
CA THR A 789 13.03 28.59 9.67
C THR A 789 13.98 28.19 8.52
N GLY A 790 14.50 29.18 7.80
CA GLY A 790 15.46 28.92 6.71
C GLY A 790 14.86 28.08 5.58
N ILE A 791 13.55 28.20 5.33
CA ILE A 791 12.94 27.62 4.13
C ILE A 791 13.42 28.45 2.92
N CYS A 792 13.94 27.80 1.89
CA CYS A 792 14.46 28.45 0.70
C CYS A 792 13.83 27.82 -0.55
N MET A 793 13.20 28.62 -1.42
CA MET A 793 12.59 28.11 -2.65
C MET A 793 13.05 28.91 -3.87
N SER A 794 13.70 28.27 -4.85
CA SER A 794 14.17 28.94 -6.07
C SER A 794 13.75 28.17 -7.32
N ASN A 795 13.21 28.87 -8.32
CA ASN A 795 12.75 28.26 -9.58
C ASN A 795 11.74 27.12 -9.33
N VAL A 796 10.57 27.48 -8.79
CA VAL A 796 9.51 26.51 -8.43
C VAL A 796 8.19 26.90 -9.11
N THR A 797 7.70 26.05 -10.01
CA THR A 797 6.48 26.28 -10.79
C THR A 797 5.42 25.23 -10.47
N ILE A 798 4.25 25.66 -10.02
CA ILE A 798 3.16 24.79 -9.57
C ILE A 798 1.87 25.11 -10.36
N GLY A 799 1.59 24.29 -11.37
CA GLY A 799 0.33 24.27 -12.11
C GLY A 799 -0.81 23.77 -11.23
N MET A 800 -1.73 24.67 -10.89
CA MET A 800 -2.89 24.36 -10.05
C MET A 800 -3.94 23.53 -10.80
N ALA A 801 -4.57 22.57 -10.11
CA ALA A 801 -5.68 21.79 -10.64
C ALA A 801 -6.90 22.66 -10.99
N ALA A 802 -7.69 22.26 -11.99
CA ALA A 802 -8.88 23.01 -12.43
C ALA A 802 -9.97 23.17 -11.33
N LYS A 803 -9.91 22.35 -10.27
CA LYS A 803 -10.74 22.45 -9.05
C LYS A 803 -9.88 22.61 -7.78
N SER A 804 -8.76 23.31 -7.89
CA SER A 804 -7.86 23.61 -6.76
C SER A 804 -8.56 24.43 -5.66
N LYS A 805 -8.00 24.39 -4.44
CA LYS A 805 -8.47 25.22 -3.32
C LYS A 805 -8.27 26.72 -3.63
N LYS A 806 -9.19 27.56 -3.13
CA LYS A 806 -9.07 29.03 -3.19
C LYS A 806 -7.77 29.52 -2.54
N VAL A 807 -7.46 28.97 -1.36
CA VAL A 807 -6.19 29.18 -0.66
C VAL A 807 -5.14 28.28 -1.30
N LYS A 808 -4.18 28.88 -2.01
CA LYS A 808 -3.10 28.15 -2.71
C LYS A 808 -1.96 27.79 -1.76
N TRP A 809 -1.55 28.73 -0.91
CA TRP A 809 -0.55 28.54 0.15
C TRP A 809 -1.22 28.72 1.50
N MET A 810 -0.90 27.86 2.46
CA MET A 810 -1.28 28.04 3.86
C MET A 810 0.00 27.99 4.70
N CYS A 811 0.26 29.05 5.45
CA CYS A 811 1.50 29.24 6.20
C CYS A 811 1.17 29.73 7.61
N SER A 812 1.68 29.07 8.64
CA SER A 812 1.68 29.55 10.02
C SER A 812 3.00 29.14 10.69
N ASP A 813 3.57 30.03 11.49
CA ASP A 813 4.78 29.77 12.28
C ASP A 813 5.94 29.22 11.42
N VAL A 814 6.18 29.85 10.27
CA VAL A 814 7.30 29.54 9.37
C VAL A 814 8.02 30.81 8.92
N GLY A 815 9.27 30.69 8.48
CA GLY A 815 10.05 31.81 7.96
C GLY A 815 11.11 31.36 6.95
N GLY A 816 11.30 32.15 5.89
CA GLY A 816 12.19 31.80 4.80
C GLY A 816 12.29 32.87 3.72
N ILE A 817 12.79 32.49 2.55
CA ILE A 817 12.90 33.34 1.37
C ILE A 817 12.57 32.55 0.10
N THR A 818 12.11 33.25 -0.94
CA THR A 818 11.84 32.65 -2.25
C THR A 818 12.44 33.46 -3.40
N SER A 819 12.53 32.86 -4.58
CA SER A 819 13.04 33.51 -5.80
C SER A 819 12.43 32.83 -7.03
N GLY A 820 11.46 33.48 -7.68
CA GLY A 820 10.83 32.94 -8.88
C GLY A 820 9.95 31.73 -8.57
N VAL A 821 8.97 31.92 -7.68
CA VAL A 821 8.01 30.88 -7.28
C VAL A 821 6.61 31.23 -7.76
N THR A 822 5.99 30.30 -8.50
CA THR A 822 4.62 30.45 -9.05
C THR A 822 3.75 29.28 -8.58
N PRO A 823 2.53 29.52 -8.03
CA PRO A 823 1.93 30.82 -7.75
C PRO A 823 2.64 31.52 -6.58
N PRO A 824 2.53 32.86 -6.45
CA PRO A 824 3.18 33.62 -5.39
C PRO A 824 2.97 33.02 -3.98
N PRO A 825 4.04 32.84 -3.18
CA PRO A 825 3.98 32.37 -1.79
C PRO A 825 3.22 33.29 -0.83
N CYS A 826 3.17 32.89 0.43
CA CYS A 826 2.71 33.69 1.57
C CYS A 826 3.78 34.71 2.02
N ASP A 827 3.36 35.77 2.72
CA ASP A 827 4.26 36.87 3.16
C ASP A 827 5.38 36.43 4.12
N LEU A 828 5.26 35.25 4.74
CA LEU A 828 6.29 34.60 5.56
C LEU A 828 7.45 33.98 4.73
N LEU A 829 7.28 33.91 3.40
CA LEU A 829 8.22 33.37 2.42
C LEU A 829 8.44 34.37 1.27
N PRO A 830 8.82 35.63 1.55
CA PRO A 830 8.88 36.70 0.56
C PRO A 830 9.83 36.38 -0.60
N ASP A 831 9.43 36.75 -1.82
CA ASP A 831 10.33 36.71 -2.97
C ASP A 831 11.43 37.77 -2.77
N GLN A 832 12.67 37.38 -3.06
CA GLN A 832 13.88 38.21 -2.90
C GLN A 832 14.54 38.54 -4.24
N GLY A 833 13.93 38.14 -5.35
CA GLY A 833 14.48 38.26 -6.70
C GLY A 833 15.62 37.28 -7.00
N PRO A 834 16.02 37.20 -8.28
CA PRO A 834 16.98 36.22 -8.75
C PRO A 834 18.38 36.37 -8.13
N GLU A 835 18.73 37.55 -7.62
CA GLU A 835 20.02 37.81 -6.97
C GLU A 835 20.24 36.96 -5.70
N LYS A 836 19.16 36.53 -5.01
CA LYS A 836 19.25 35.64 -3.85
C LYS A 836 18.98 34.17 -4.17
N ALA A 837 18.81 33.78 -5.43
CA ALA A 837 18.62 32.38 -5.82
C ALA A 837 19.76 31.45 -5.34
N ALA A 838 20.99 31.98 -5.24
CA ALA A 838 22.15 31.27 -4.72
C ALA A 838 22.04 30.86 -3.24
N ALA A 839 21.14 31.50 -2.46
CA ALA A 839 20.88 31.07 -1.08
C ALA A 839 20.17 29.71 -1.02
N CYS A 840 19.54 29.27 -2.11
CA CYS A 840 18.90 27.95 -2.27
C CYS A 840 19.75 27.02 -3.15
N ASP A 841 21.09 27.14 -3.09
CA ASP A 841 22.00 26.25 -3.81
C ASP A 841 22.02 24.84 -3.20
N PHE A 842 22.06 23.84 -4.08
CA PHE A 842 22.20 22.43 -3.72
C PHE A 842 23.70 22.12 -3.54
N PRO A 843 24.12 21.41 -2.48
CA PRO A 843 25.52 21.16 -2.18
C PRO A 843 26.31 20.58 -3.38
N PRO A 844 27.42 21.21 -3.81
CA PRO A 844 28.17 20.78 -4.99
C PRO A 844 29.15 19.63 -4.70
N ASP A 845 29.38 19.29 -3.43
CA ASP A 845 30.15 18.14 -3.01
C ASP A 845 29.33 16.83 -3.14
N ALA A 846 30.01 15.75 -3.53
CA ALA A 846 29.43 14.41 -3.54
C ALA A 846 29.66 13.71 -2.19
N LEU A 847 28.58 13.21 -1.58
CA LEU A 847 28.62 12.41 -0.36
C LEU A 847 29.52 11.16 -0.52
N PRO A 848 30.19 10.68 0.56
CA PRO A 848 31.13 9.57 0.45
C PRO A 848 30.53 8.29 -0.14
N ILE A 849 29.26 7.98 0.19
CA ILE A 849 28.52 6.83 -0.34
C ILE A 849 28.40 6.83 -1.87
N ASP A 850 28.38 8.02 -2.51
CA ASP A 850 28.20 8.10 -3.96
C ASP A 850 29.46 7.64 -4.74
N ARG A 851 30.58 7.50 -4.04
CA ARG A 851 31.87 7.01 -4.57
C ARG A 851 32.06 5.49 -4.37
N VAL A 852 31.03 4.78 -3.88
CA VAL A 852 31.07 3.32 -3.77
C VAL A 852 31.02 2.68 -5.16
N ASN A 853 32.14 2.06 -5.54
CA ASN A 853 32.28 1.32 -6.79
C ASN A 853 31.86 -0.14 -6.60
N PHE A 854 30.99 -0.64 -7.47
CA PHE A 854 30.67 -2.06 -7.54
C PHE A 854 31.73 -2.84 -8.32
N LYS A 855 31.94 -4.08 -7.90
CA LYS A 855 32.70 -5.10 -8.62
C LYS A 855 31.74 -5.91 -9.48
N LYS A 856 32.21 -6.36 -10.65
CA LYS A 856 31.60 -7.50 -11.34
C LYS A 856 31.97 -8.78 -10.58
N CYS A 857 30.96 -9.52 -10.15
CA CYS A 857 31.09 -10.78 -9.45
C CYS A 857 30.44 -11.89 -10.28
N SER A 858 30.98 -13.11 -10.22
CA SER A 858 30.47 -14.24 -11.00
C SER A 858 30.08 -15.41 -10.11
N TYR A 859 28.85 -15.89 -10.23
CA TYR A 859 28.44 -17.19 -9.68
C TYR A 859 28.79 -18.30 -10.67
N ARG A 860 29.03 -19.53 -10.18
CA ARG A 860 29.20 -20.74 -11.01
C ARG A 860 28.43 -21.89 -10.38
N MET A 861 27.48 -22.46 -11.11
CA MET A 861 26.75 -23.65 -10.64
C MET A 861 27.68 -24.86 -10.51
N SER A 862 27.94 -25.27 -9.27
CA SER A 862 28.58 -26.54 -8.94
C SER A 862 27.58 -27.69 -9.11
N TYR A 863 27.52 -28.28 -10.31
CA TYR A 863 26.77 -29.53 -10.50
C TYR A 863 27.46 -30.68 -9.76
N ALA A 864 26.74 -31.31 -8.82
CA ALA A 864 27.06 -32.61 -8.25
C ALA A 864 26.72 -33.77 -9.22
#